data_AF-A0A7Y1VTS7-F1
#
_entry.id   AF-A0A7Y1VTS7-F1
#
_cell.length_a   1.000
_cell.length_b   1.000
_cell.length_c   1.000
_cell.angle_alpha   90.00
_cell.angle_beta   90.00
_cell.angle_gamma   90.00
#
_symmetry.space_group_name_H-M   'P 1'
#
loop_
_entity.id
_entity.type
_entity.pdbx_description
1 polymer ?
#
loop_
_entity_poly.entity_id
_entity_poly.type
_entity_poly.pdbx_seq_one_letter_code
_entity_poly.pdbx_strand_id
1 'polypeptide(L)'
;GNDLNFGPLLLLPDSVTEQKIEQLSETIDRLVSKKDSLIGTLRNQEINLPQWDLAKIELPRELISSQMNSIDRRTNKSGKTEIIIDKNNLVTASGTPEVVKGKFGNAIYINSDYDQIYFKGAEHFDLYHSFSGGAWIKTEKTGTFQSIIGNIGEKNSGWRGWLFFIDTLNRPGLKLVSNLSHNYLHVIAENSVPIDEWSHLFFTYDGSTSAQGIKLYLNGEPLKSHILYDNLYKTILPVKFRNYKPDPQRSIRMGLGSKYLFSETDDGVFYGAFDRVQMFDEKITGLEVAKIAERILDSLPKEVLFPVLHQHFLHRHYAPVIALEKEIKEFQSQKYALLNEVEEVMVMEEMPKARATFVLNRGQYDDPGEEVVMNTPQVIFPFPDEFPRNRLGLARWLFSDQQPLTARVIVNRYWQMIFGRGLVSTPHDFGIQGSLPSHPGLLDWLAIEFMESGWNLRHLITLMITSATYQQSSVLTDSLRGQDIKNVWLARGPHQRLPLEMIRDNALAASGLLSTKVGGESVKPYQPEGLWKEKNEFSGFLITYQPDSGESLYRRSLYTFIRRTSPPPVMTIFDAPGRDACAVKRDNTNTPLQALVLLNDPQFVEASRILSERIQKEGGVSIHDKIKYGFRLACGRFPVEKELDALMVQYRYEMNKFGQDDNDPTTILSVGEKKVDKSLDPVETAALTMVCNTILNFDEAYMKR
;
A
#
# COMPACT_ATOMS: atom_id res chain seq x y z
N GLY A 1 -8.96 6.73 2.68
CA GLY A 1 -8.62 7.38 1.40
C GLY A 1 -7.36 6.75 0.88
N ASN A 2 -7.26 6.50 -0.43
CA ASN A 2 -6.03 6.05 -1.08
C ASN A 2 -5.59 7.15 -2.03
N ASP A 3 -5.19 8.30 -1.48
CA ASP A 3 -4.63 9.39 -2.28
C ASP A 3 -3.20 9.11 -2.76
N LEU A 4 -2.71 7.89 -2.49
CA LEU A 4 -1.42 7.33 -2.91
C LEU A 4 -0.21 8.16 -2.42
N ASN A 5 -0.44 9.06 -1.48
CA ASN A 5 0.57 9.89 -0.83
C ASN A 5 1.04 9.19 0.45
N PHE A 6 1.86 8.17 0.27
CA PHE A 6 2.43 7.40 1.37
C PHE A 6 3.96 7.39 1.28
N GLY A 7 4.60 6.94 2.37
CA GLY A 7 6.05 6.87 2.49
C GLY A 7 6.71 5.89 1.50
N PRO A 8 8.03 5.67 1.61
CA PRO A 8 8.73 4.75 0.73
C PRO A 8 8.11 3.35 0.75
N LEU A 9 8.21 2.64 -0.37
CA LEU A 9 7.76 1.27 -0.52
C LEU A 9 8.95 0.32 -0.55
N LEU A 10 8.79 -0.83 0.09
CA LEU A 10 9.69 -1.97 -0.01
C LEU A 10 9.05 -3.04 -0.90
N LEU A 11 9.81 -3.52 -1.88
CA LEU A 11 9.43 -4.66 -2.71
C LEU A 11 9.55 -5.96 -1.91
N LEU A 12 8.56 -6.84 -2.04
CA LEU A 12 8.52 -8.15 -1.37
C LEU A 12 8.52 -9.30 -2.39
N PRO A 13 9.59 -9.47 -3.20
CA PRO A 13 9.68 -10.60 -4.12
C PRO A 13 9.82 -11.91 -3.34
N ASP A 14 9.31 -13.01 -3.91
CA ASP A 14 9.71 -14.34 -3.46
C ASP A 14 11.17 -14.60 -3.86
N SER A 15 11.82 -15.56 -3.20
CA SER A 15 13.25 -15.86 -3.40
C SER A 15 13.63 -16.18 -4.85
N VAL A 16 12.71 -16.78 -5.64
CA VAL A 16 12.99 -17.12 -7.05
C VAL A 16 12.92 -15.86 -7.91
N THR A 17 11.94 -15.00 -7.65
CA THR A 17 11.80 -13.72 -8.34
C THR A 17 12.95 -12.78 -8.00
N GLU A 18 13.38 -12.73 -6.74
CA GLU A 18 14.52 -11.93 -6.28
C GLU A 18 15.82 -12.30 -7.02
N GLN A 19 16.18 -13.59 -7.05
CA GLN A 19 17.35 -14.08 -7.77
C GLN A 19 17.33 -13.73 -9.27
N LYS A 20 16.15 -13.81 -9.91
CA LYS A 20 16.02 -13.44 -11.33
C LYS A 20 16.23 -11.94 -11.54
N ILE A 21 15.69 -11.10 -10.65
CA ILE A 21 15.86 -9.64 -10.71
C ILE A 21 17.34 -9.28 -10.53
N GLU A 22 18.05 -9.95 -9.61
CA GLU A 22 19.49 -9.76 -9.41
C GLU A 22 20.29 -10.15 -10.66
N GLN A 23 20.06 -11.35 -11.22
CA GLN A 23 20.73 -11.81 -12.44
C GLN A 23 20.51 -10.89 -13.64
N LEU A 24 19.28 -10.39 -13.81
CA LEU A 24 18.95 -9.42 -14.86
C LEU A 24 19.68 -8.09 -14.61
N SER A 25 19.77 -7.63 -13.36
CA SER A 25 20.47 -6.40 -13.00
C SER A 25 21.97 -6.51 -13.29
N GLU A 26 22.62 -7.58 -12.86
CA GLU A 26 24.04 -7.84 -13.15
C GLU A 26 24.31 -7.90 -14.66
N THR A 27 23.41 -8.53 -15.42
CA THR A 27 23.52 -8.61 -16.88
C THR A 27 23.41 -7.23 -17.53
N ILE A 28 22.44 -6.42 -17.11
CA ILE A 28 22.26 -5.04 -17.57
C ILE A 28 23.51 -4.21 -17.24
N ASP A 29 24.01 -4.25 -16.01
CA ASP A 29 25.17 -3.48 -15.56
C ASP A 29 26.43 -3.85 -16.35
N ARG A 30 26.63 -5.14 -16.65
CA ARG A 30 27.72 -5.61 -17.50
C ARG A 30 27.60 -5.09 -18.93
N LEU A 31 26.39 -5.09 -19.51
CA LEU A 31 26.15 -4.59 -20.87
C LEU A 31 26.32 -3.07 -20.95
N VAL A 32 25.84 -2.33 -19.96
CA VAL A 32 26.03 -0.88 -19.83
C VAL A 32 27.52 -0.56 -19.72
N SER A 33 28.25 -1.25 -18.84
CA SER A 33 29.70 -1.07 -18.69
C SER A 33 30.46 -1.37 -19.98
N LYS A 34 30.06 -2.42 -20.72
CA LYS A 34 30.63 -2.75 -22.03
C LYS A 34 30.36 -1.66 -23.07
N LYS A 35 29.13 -1.12 -23.10
CA LYS A 35 28.75 0.00 -23.97
C LYS A 35 29.57 1.25 -23.65
N ASP A 36 29.69 1.60 -22.37
CA ASP A 36 30.39 2.81 -21.93
C ASP A 36 31.90 2.69 -22.16
N SER A 37 32.49 1.51 -21.93
CA SER A 37 33.89 1.23 -22.29
C SER A 37 34.12 1.37 -23.80
N LEU A 38 33.21 0.87 -24.62
CA LEU A 38 33.29 0.97 -26.08
C LEU A 38 33.23 2.43 -26.53
N ILE A 39 32.25 3.20 -26.04
CA ILE A 39 32.13 4.63 -26.31
C ILE A 39 33.38 5.39 -25.83
N GLY A 40 33.91 5.04 -24.65
CA GLY A 40 35.12 5.63 -24.09
C GLY A 40 36.37 5.41 -24.96
N THR A 41 36.55 4.20 -25.51
CA THR A 41 37.67 3.92 -26.43
C THR A 41 37.58 4.70 -27.74
N LEU A 42 36.36 4.96 -28.20
CA LEU A 42 36.07 5.69 -29.44
C LEU A 42 36.24 7.20 -29.30
N ARG A 43 36.09 7.74 -28.07
CA ARG A 43 36.19 9.18 -27.79
C ARG A 43 37.54 9.82 -28.13
N ASN A 44 38.62 9.02 -28.11
CA ASN A 44 39.99 9.47 -28.37
C ASN A 44 40.50 9.08 -29.77
N GLN A 45 39.73 8.30 -30.53
CA GLN A 45 40.05 8.00 -31.92
C GLN A 45 39.44 9.10 -32.77
N GLU A 46 40.23 9.74 -33.64
CA GLU A 46 39.68 10.44 -34.80
C GLU A 46 39.02 9.40 -35.70
N ILE A 47 37.82 8.96 -35.31
CA ILE A 47 36.91 8.30 -36.23
C ILE A 47 36.77 9.31 -37.36
N ASN A 48 37.14 8.91 -38.57
CA ASN A 48 36.79 9.64 -39.78
C ASN A 48 35.26 9.69 -39.84
N LEU A 49 34.67 10.66 -39.15
CA LEU A 49 33.27 11.00 -39.29
C LEU A 49 33.10 11.26 -40.78
N PRO A 50 32.09 10.65 -41.45
CA PRO A 50 31.82 10.95 -42.83
C PRO A 50 31.75 12.48 -43.05
N GLN A 51 31.92 12.96 -44.28
CA GLN A 51 31.57 14.35 -44.56
C GLN A 51 30.04 14.45 -44.48
N TRP A 52 29.50 15.00 -43.38
CA TRP A 52 28.05 15.00 -43.15
C TRP A 52 27.42 16.19 -43.86
N ASP A 53 26.56 15.87 -44.82
CA ASP A 53 25.63 16.82 -45.39
C ASP A 53 24.44 16.92 -44.42
N LEU A 54 24.47 17.93 -43.54
CA LEU A 54 23.45 18.15 -42.50
C LEU A 54 22.04 18.29 -43.09
N ALA A 55 21.93 18.74 -44.35
CA ALA A 55 20.65 18.82 -45.05
C ALA A 55 20.05 17.43 -45.32
N LYS A 56 20.87 16.38 -45.46
CA LYS A 56 20.46 15.00 -45.79
C LYS A 56 20.20 14.08 -44.61
N ILE A 57 20.33 14.56 -43.36
CA ILE A 57 20.00 13.75 -42.18
C ILE A 57 18.52 13.38 -42.21
N GLU A 58 18.19 12.11 -42.27
CA GLU A 58 16.80 11.64 -42.20
C GLU A 58 16.32 11.70 -40.75
N LEU A 59 15.15 12.33 -40.54
CA LEU A 59 14.51 12.32 -39.23
C LEU A 59 13.73 11.02 -39.06
N PRO A 60 13.69 10.46 -37.84
CA PRO A 60 12.86 9.30 -37.57
C PRO A 60 11.37 9.57 -37.75
N ARG A 61 10.57 8.51 -37.74
CA ARG A 61 9.13 8.61 -37.94
C ARG A 61 8.48 9.38 -36.79
N GLU A 62 7.67 10.38 -37.13
CA GLU A 62 6.87 11.12 -36.17
C GLU A 62 5.65 10.28 -35.76
N LEU A 63 5.51 10.02 -34.45
CA LEU A 63 4.32 9.41 -33.85
C LEU A 63 3.18 10.44 -33.77
N ILE A 64 3.51 11.67 -33.38
CA ILE A 64 2.60 12.81 -33.40
C ILE A 64 3.25 13.89 -34.24
N SER A 65 2.47 14.43 -35.19
CA SER A 65 2.84 15.57 -36.01
C SER A 65 1.62 16.47 -36.16
N SER A 66 1.69 17.69 -35.64
CA SER A 66 0.64 18.70 -35.81
C SER A 66 1.29 20.06 -35.99
N GLN A 67 0.87 20.77 -37.05
CA GLN A 67 1.38 22.10 -37.36
C GLN A 67 0.70 23.18 -36.52
N MET A 68 -0.44 22.87 -35.88
CA MET A 68 -1.21 23.82 -35.06
C MET A 68 -1.72 25.04 -35.86
N ASN A 69 -2.11 24.80 -37.11
CA ASN A 69 -2.43 25.85 -38.08
C ASN A 69 -3.93 26.18 -38.20
N SER A 70 -4.82 25.20 -37.94
CA SER A 70 -6.26 25.39 -38.09
C SER A 70 -7.07 24.71 -37.00
N ILE A 71 -8.20 25.34 -36.69
CA ILE A 71 -9.27 24.76 -35.88
C ILE A 71 -10.43 24.45 -36.81
N ASP A 72 -10.81 23.18 -36.86
CA ASP A 72 -11.89 22.67 -37.68
C ASP A 72 -12.96 22.03 -36.78
N ARG A 73 -14.16 21.84 -37.33
CA ARG A 73 -15.28 21.20 -36.62
C ARG A 73 -15.74 19.97 -37.37
N ARG A 74 -16.00 18.90 -36.62
CA ARG A 74 -16.54 17.65 -37.15
C ARG A 74 -17.70 17.18 -36.30
N THR A 75 -18.75 16.70 -36.94
CA THR A 75 -19.81 15.96 -36.25
C THR A 75 -19.40 14.50 -36.10
N ASN A 76 -19.36 14.00 -34.87
CA ASN A 76 -19.05 12.60 -34.59
C ASN A 76 -20.30 11.71 -34.83
N LYS A 77 -20.15 10.38 -34.72
CA LYS A 77 -21.25 9.41 -34.95
C LYS A 77 -22.44 9.58 -34.00
N SER A 78 -22.25 10.25 -32.86
CA SER A 78 -23.31 10.55 -31.88
C SER A 78 -24.00 11.90 -32.11
N GLY A 79 -23.70 12.60 -33.22
CA GLY A 79 -24.29 13.91 -33.53
C GLY A 79 -23.67 15.08 -32.75
N LYS A 80 -22.63 14.83 -31.96
CA LYS A 80 -21.91 15.87 -31.19
C LYS A 80 -20.83 16.50 -32.06
N THR A 81 -20.74 17.82 -32.04
CA THR A 81 -19.65 18.56 -32.69
C THR A 81 -18.39 18.44 -31.84
N GLU A 82 -17.32 17.91 -32.42
CA GLU A 82 -15.97 17.88 -31.87
C GLU A 82 -15.09 18.91 -32.60
N ILE A 83 -14.21 19.57 -31.85
CA ILE A 83 -13.18 20.43 -32.40
C ILE A 83 -12.00 19.54 -32.77
N ILE A 84 -11.48 19.69 -33.99
CA ILE A 84 -10.29 18.98 -34.47
C ILE A 84 -9.24 20.00 -34.91
N ILE A 85 -7.97 19.66 -34.78
CA ILE A 85 -6.84 20.52 -35.18
C ILE A 85 -6.24 20.00 -36.48
N ASP A 86 -5.86 20.89 -37.39
CA ASP A 86 -5.24 20.57 -38.68
C ASP A 86 -6.03 19.55 -39.53
N LYS A 87 -7.37 19.54 -39.41
CA LYS A 87 -8.25 18.51 -40.01
C LYS A 87 -7.90 17.06 -39.64
N ASN A 88 -7.11 16.86 -38.57
CA ASN A 88 -6.68 15.55 -38.12
C ASN A 88 -7.68 14.97 -37.11
N ASN A 89 -8.34 13.87 -37.49
CA ASN A 89 -9.34 13.20 -36.65
C ASN A 89 -8.78 12.62 -35.33
N LEU A 90 -7.47 12.49 -35.22
CA LEU A 90 -6.78 12.02 -34.01
C LEU A 90 -6.38 13.17 -33.08
N VAL A 91 -6.41 14.42 -33.55
CA VAL A 91 -6.06 15.61 -32.76
C VAL A 91 -7.33 16.41 -32.51
N THR A 92 -7.87 16.31 -31.30
CA THR A 92 -9.12 16.97 -30.91
C THR A 92 -8.86 18.02 -29.84
N ALA A 93 -9.74 19.02 -29.72
CA ALA A 93 -9.64 20.02 -28.66
C ALA A 93 -10.93 20.17 -27.85
N SER A 94 -10.79 20.65 -26.61
CA SER A 94 -11.89 21.18 -25.78
C SER A 94 -11.73 22.68 -25.57
N GLY A 95 -12.78 23.31 -25.05
CA GLY A 95 -12.78 24.76 -24.81
C GLY A 95 -12.97 25.56 -26.10
N THR A 96 -12.32 26.71 -26.15
CA THR A 96 -12.33 27.67 -27.26
C THR A 96 -10.92 28.17 -27.56
N PRO A 97 -9.97 27.27 -27.90
CA PRO A 97 -8.63 27.70 -28.30
C PRO A 97 -8.72 28.60 -29.54
N GLU A 98 -7.76 29.51 -29.69
CA GLU A 98 -7.75 30.50 -30.77
C GLU A 98 -6.61 30.25 -31.75
N VAL A 99 -6.83 30.57 -33.03
CA VAL A 99 -5.77 30.58 -34.03
C VAL A 99 -5.11 31.95 -34.04
N VAL A 100 -3.83 32.00 -33.73
CA VAL A 100 -3.01 33.22 -33.74
C VAL A 100 -1.88 33.11 -34.77
N LYS A 101 -1.16 34.21 -35.00
CA LYS A 101 0.03 34.19 -35.85
C LYS A 101 1.15 33.40 -35.17
N GLY A 102 1.56 32.30 -35.80
CA GLY A 102 2.61 31.41 -35.33
C GLY A 102 4.03 31.86 -35.69
N LYS A 103 5.01 31.07 -35.28
CA LYS A 103 6.38 31.15 -35.79
C LYS A 103 6.42 30.69 -37.25
N PHE A 104 5.64 29.67 -37.57
CA PHE A 104 5.54 29.02 -38.88
C PHE A 104 4.11 29.05 -39.43
N GLY A 105 3.64 30.25 -39.77
CA GLY A 105 2.28 30.44 -40.27
C GLY A 105 1.34 30.77 -39.12
N ASN A 106 0.53 29.82 -38.70
CA ASN A 106 -0.43 29.97 -37.61
C ASN A 106 0.00 29.12 -36.39
N ALA A 107 -0.59 29.41 -35.24
CA ALA A 107 -0.39 28.68 -34.00
C ALA A 107 -1.71 28.56 -33.25
N ILE A 108 -1.80 27.60 -32.33
CA ILE A 108 -2.94 27.48 -31.41
C ILE A 108 -2.60 28.14 -30.09
N TYR A 109 -3.42 29.11 -29.69
CA TYR A 109 -3.32 29.85 -28.45
C TYR A 109 -4.25 29.26 -27.38
N ILE A 110 -3.70 29.10 -26.17
CA ILE A 110 -4.38 28.59 -24.98
C ILE A 110 -4.46 29.73 -23.96
N ASN A 111 -5.68 30.11 -23.56
CA ASN A 111 -5.92 31.21 -22.62
C ASN A 111 -6.86 30.85 -21.46
N SER A 112 -7.32 29.61 -21.41
CA SER A 112 -8.33 29.13 -20.49
C SER A 112 -8.01 27.74 -19.98
N ASP A 113 -8.46 27.41 -18.77
CA ASP A 113 -8.30 26.07 -18.18
C ASP A 113 -9.16 25.00 -18.86
N TYR A 114 -10.13 25.42 -19.69
CA TYR A 114 -10.93 24.54 -20.53
C TYR A 114 -10.28 24.18 -21.88
N ASP A 115 -9.26 24.94 -22.28
CA ASP A 115 -8.59 24.79 -23.57
C ASP A 115 -7.54 23.68 -23.47
N GLN A 116 -7.84 22.54 -24.08
CA GLN A 116 -6.94 21.38 -24.08
C GLN A 116 -6.91 20.75 -25.46
N ILE A 117 -5.73 20.31 -25.87
CA ILE A 117 -5.54 19.55 -27.11
C ILE A 117 -5.23 18.11 -26.73
N TYR A 118 -5.89 17.16 -27.38
CA TYR A 118 -5.79 15.73 -27.13
C TYR A 118 -5.31 15.01 -28.38
N PHE A 119 -4.25 14.21 -28.22
CA PHE A 119 -3.72 13.31 -29.25
C PHE A 119 -4.23 11.89 -28.97
N LYS A 120 -5.26 11.48 -29.69
CA LYS A 120 -5.90 10.16 -29.59
C LYS A 120 -5.11 9.13 -30.41
N GLY A 121 -5.03 7.90 -29.90
CA GLY A 121 -4.44 6.77 -30.65
C GLY A 121 -2.91 6.75 -30.68
N ALA A 122 -2.23 7.63 -29.94
CA ALA A 122 -0.79 7.54 -29.71
C ALA A 122 -0.48 6.38 -28.75
N GLU A 123 0.61 5.65 -29.02
CA GLU A 123 1.08 4.60 -28.13
C GLU A 123 1.53 5.17 -26.77
N HIS A 124 1.39 4.37 -25.71
CA HIS A 124 1.90 4.72 -24.40
C HIS A 124 3.32 4.21 -24.22
N PHE A 125 4.16 5.07 -23.67
CA PHE A 125 5.52 4.75 -23.30
C PHE A 125 5.55 4.30 -21.85
N ASP A 126 6.15 3.13 -21.61
CA ASP A 126 6.49 2.71 -20.25
C ASP A 126 7.94 3.11 -19.92
N LEU A 127 8.38 2.88 -18.68
CA LEU A 127 9.66 3.34 -18.16
C LEU A 127 10.88 2.92 -18.98
N TYR A 128 10.87 1.76 -19.64
CA TYR A 128 11.98 1.26 -20.46
C TYR A 128 11.82 1.56 -21.97
N HIS A 129 10.76 2.29 -22.36
CA HIS A 129 10.62 2.79 -23.71
C HIS A 129 11.37 4.11 -23.86
N SER A 130 12.21 4.21 -24.88
CA SER A 130 12.78 5.49 -25.32
C SER A 130 11.69 6.28 -26.05
N PHE A 131 11.58 7.57 -25.78
CA PHE A 131 10.66 8.47 -26.49
C PHE A 131 11.15 9.91 -26.38
N SER A 132 10.75 10.73 -27.33
CA SER A 132 11.17 12.13 -27.41
C SER A 132 10.04 13.00 -27.92
N GLY A 133 10.08 14.29 -27.62
CA GLY A 133 9.12 15.21 -28.21
C GLY A 133 9.25 16.63 -27.70
N GLY A 134 8.46 17.50 -28.30
CA GLY A 134 8.53 18.93 -28.06
C GLY A 134 7.59 19.73 -28.93
N ALA A 135 7.72 21.04 -28.81
CA ALA A 135 6.93 22.00 -29.57
C ALA A 135 7.67 23.34 -29.65
N TRP A 136 7.31 24.15 -30.65
CA TRP A 136 7.53 25.58 -30.56
C TRP A 136 6.48 26.17 -29.63
N ILE A 137 6.93 26.95 -28.65
CA ILE A 137 6.06 27.59 -27.69
C ILE A 137 6.35 29.08 -27.59
N LYS A 138 5.33 29.84 -27.21
CA LYS A 138 5.47 31.22 -26.75
C LYS A 138 4.67 31.35 -25.45
N THR A 139 5.36 31.33 -24.30
CA THR A 139 4.72 31.46 -22.98
C THR A 139 4.62 32.93 -22.57
N GLU A 140 3.49 33.32 -21.98
CA GLU A 140 3.19 34.71 -21.61
C GLU A 140 3.14 34.93 -20.08
N LYS A 141 3.31 33.85 -19.29
CA LYS A 141 3.16 33.87 -17.84
C LYS A 141 4.39 33.28 -17.14
N THR A 142 4.75 33.87 -16.00
CA THR A 142 5.77 33.34 -15.09
C THR A 142 5.26 33.29 -13.65
N GLY A 143 6.00 32.59 -12.78
CA GLY A 143 5.62 32.42 -11.37
C GLY A 143 4.58 31.33 -11.13
N THR A 144 4.05 30.71 -12.20
CA THR A 144 3.12 29.58 -12.11
C THR A 144 3.64 28.38 -12.88
N PHE A 145 3.34 27.20 -12.36
CA PHE A 145 3.59 25.94 -13.05
C PHE A 145 2.74 25.82 -14.32
N GLN A 146 3.33 25.38 -15.45
CA GLN A 146 2.64 25.25 -16.74
C GLN A 146 2.92 23.90 -17.40
N SER A 147 1.87 23.21 -17.84
CA SER A 147 1.97 21.94 -18.57
C SER A 147 2.13 22.14 -20.08
N ILE A 148 3.20 21.61 -20.66
CA ILE A 148 3.41 21.62 -22.12
C ILE A 148 2.66 20.44 -22.75
N ILE A 149 3.13 19.22 -22.48
CA ILE A 149 2.60 17.99 -23.08
C ILE A 149 2.83 16.78 -22.15
N GLY A 150 1.87 15.87 -22.07
CA GLY A 150 2.02 14.62 -21.31
C GLY A 150 0.72 13.83 -21.20
N ASN A 151 0.77 12.69 -20.49
CA ASN A 151 -0.40 11.86 -20.20
C ASN A 151 -0.63 11.65 -18.69
N ILE A 152 0.07 12.44 -17.86
CA ILE A 152 0.06 12.35 -16.41
C ILE A 152 -1.35 12.32 -15.80
N GLY A 153 -1.54 11.48 -14.79
CA GLY A 153 -2.80 11.35 -14.05
C GLY A 153 -3.05 12.48 -13.05
N GLU A 154 -3.99 12.25 -12.14
CA GLU A 154 -4.37 13.15 -11.06
C GLU A 154 -3.91 12.60 -9.70
N LYS A 155 -4.20 13.34 -8.62
CA LYS A 155 -3.85 12.96 -7.23
C LYS A 155 -4.18 11.50 -6.89
N ASN A 156 -5.42 11.08 -7.14
CA ASN A 156 -5.89 9.73 -6.79
C ASN A 156 -5.40 8.62 -7.75
N SER A 157 -4.62 8.96 -8.77
CA SER A 157 -3.86 7.99 -9.58
C SER A 157 -2.37 8.06 -9.31
N GLY A 158 -1.93 8.70 -8.21
CA GLY A 158 -0.52 8.89 -7.86
C GLY A 158 0.22 9.79 -8.85
N TRP A 159 -0.53 10.60 -9.61
CA TRP A 159 -0.05 11.31 -10.80
C TRP A 159 0.72 10.40 -11.77
N ARG A 160 0.31 9.13 -11.90
CA ARG A 160 0.98 8.17 -12.80
C ARG A 160 0.93 8.62 -14.27
N GLY A 161 2.05 8.51 -14.96
CA GLY A 161 2.24 8.97 -16.34
C GLY A 161 3.52 9.79 -16.48
N TRP A 162 3.61 10.58 -17.54
CA TRP A 162 4.74 11.50 -17.75
C TRP A 162 4.25 12.89 -18.13
N LEU A 163 5.10 13.89 -17.88
CA LEU A 163 4.79 15.29 -18.13
C LEU A 163 6.05 16.09 -18.47
N PHE A 164 6.01 16.77 -19.61
CA PHE A 164 6.92 17.85 -19.97
C PHE A 164 6.27 19.20 -19.62
N PHE A 165 6.99 20.04 -18.89
CA PHE A 165 6.42 21.22 -18.23
C PHE A 165 7.41 22.37 -18.10
N ILE A 166 6.92 23.50 -17.62
CA ILE A 166 7.69 24.66 -17.16
C ILE A 166 7.37 24.90 -15.68
N ASP A 167 8.39 25.02 -14.84
CA ASP A 167 8.22 25.27 -13.40
C ASP A 167 7.89 26.74 -13.08
N THR A 168 7.70 27.06 -11.81
CA THR A 168 7.39 28.41 -11.33
C THR A 168 8.52 29.42 -11.59
N LEU A 169 9.75 28.96 -11.84
CA LEU A 169 10.91 29.77 -12.22
C LEU A 169 11.10 29.86 -13.74
N ASN A 170 10.09 29.45 -14.50
CA ASN A 170 10.08 29.39 -15.96
C ASN A 170 11.13 28.44 -16.56
N ARG A 171 11.55 27.39 -15.85
CA ARG A 171 12.55 26.41 -16.31
C ARG A 171 11.85 25.17 -16.88
N PRO A 172 12.25 24.66 -18.05
CA PRO A 172 11.68 23.45 -18.60
C PRO A 172 12.11 22.22 -17.78
N GLY A 173 11.21 21.25 -17.64
CA GLY A 173 11.46 20.02 -16.89
C GLY A 173 10.63 18.85 -17.39
N LEU A 174 11.09 17.64 -17.09
CA LEU A 174 10.41 16.39 -17.43
C LEU A 174 10.26 15.52 -16.18
N LYS A 175 9.06 14.95 -15.99
CA LYS A 175 8.76 13.95 -14.97
C LYS A 175 8.23 12.67 -15.61
N LEU A 176 8.72 11.53 -15.17
CA LEU A 176 8.16 10.20 -15.43
C LEU A 176 7.75 9.61 -14.07
N VAL A 177 6.48 9.26 -13.90
CA VAL A 177 5.90 9.03 -12.57
C VAL A 177 5.16 7.70 -12.57
N SER A 178 5.55 6.79 -11.67
CA SER A 178 4.70 5.67 -11.28
C SER A 178 3.84 6.04 -10.07
N ASN A 179 4.45 6.70 -9.09
CA ASN A 179 3.78 7.34 -7.96
C ASN A 179 4.63 8.55 -7.49
N LEU A 180 4.06 9.74 -7.55
CA LEU A 180 4.77 11.00 -7.25
C LEU A 180 5.32 11.10 -5.82
N SER A 181 4.83 10.29 -4.88
CA SER A 181 5.33 10.32 -3.50
C SER A 181 6.75 9.77 -3.34
N HIS A 182 7.16 8.78 -4.16
CA HIS A 182 8.46 8.11 -3.99
C HIS A 182 9.00 7.39 -5.25
N ASN A 183 8.21 7.13 -6.29
CA ASN A 183 8.59 6.31 -7.45
C ASN A 183 8.46 7.09 -8.77
N TYR A 184 9.48 7.87 -9.10
CA TYR A 184 9.50 8.75 -10.27
C TYR A 184 10.92 9.21 -10.67
N LEU A 185 11.03 9.83 -11.84
CA LEU A 185 12.18 10.61 -12.29
C LEU A 185 11.81 12.09 -12.36
N HIS A 186 12.72 12.97 -11.99
CA HIS A 186 12.52 14.41 -12.10
C HIS A 186 13.80 15.14 -12.49
N VAL A 187 13.78 15.72 -13.69
CA VAL A 187 14.87 16.51 -14.25
C VAL A 187 14.37 17.89 -14.61
N ILE A 188 15.15 18.90 -14.24
CA ILE A 188 14.85 20.31 -14.53
C ILE A 188 16.06 21.02 -15.11
N ALA A 189 15.86 21.92 -16.06
CA ALA A 189 16.95 22.72 -16.60
C ALA A 189 17.47 23.78 -15.61
N GLU A 190 18.70 24.23 -15.81
CA GLU A 190 19.29 25.36 -15.08
C GLU A 190 18.70 26.70 -15.54
N ASN A 191 18.51 26.86 -16.84
CA ASN A 191 18.10 28.11 -17.48
C ASN A 191 16.58 28.21 -17.64
N SER A 192 16.05 29.43 -17.51
CA SER A 192 14.66 29.76 -17.79
C SER A 192 14.41 29.93 -19.29
N VAL A 193 13.18 29.63 -19.73
CA VAL A 193 12.69 29.93 -21.07
C VAL A 193 12.39 31.44 -21.17
N PRO A 194 12.66 32.10 -22.31
CA PRO A 194 12.19 33.46 -22.57
C PRO A 194 10.66 33.58 -22.55
N ILE A 195 10.17 34.72 -22.09
CA ILE A 195 8.74 35.08 -22.07
C ILE A 195 8.42 35.89 -23.32
N ASP A 196 7.22 35.74 -23.88
CA ASP A 196 6.76 36.48 -25.05
C ASP A 196 7.62 36.30 -26.31
N GLU A 197 8.46 35.28 -26.33
CA GLU A 197 9.34 34.91 -27.44
C GLU A 197 9.11 33.46 -27.85
N TRP A 198 9.17 33.21 -29.16
CA TRP A 198 9.09 31.86 -29.70
C TRP A 198 10.35 31.06 -29.35
N SER A 199 10.17 29.99 -28.59
CA SER A 199 11.22 29.07 -28.16
C SER A 199 10.85 27.64 -28.55
N HIS A 200 11.79 26.92 -29.14
CA HIS A 200 11.64 25.48 -29.37
C HIS A 200 12.08 24.72 -28.12
N LEU A 201 11.14 24.08 -27.44
CA LEU A 201 11.42 23.22 -26.30
C LEU A 201 11.29 21.77 -26.69
N PHE A 202 12.29 20.96 -26.34
CA PHE A 202 12.34 19.55 -26.70
C PHE A 202 12.96 18.72 -25.58
N PHE A 203 12.44 17.52 -25.35
CA PHE A 203 13.05 16.54 -24.45
C PHE A 203 13.36 15.25 -25.19
N THR A 204 14.39 14.54 -24.75
CA THR A 204 14.64 13.16 -25.15
C THR A 204 14.82 12.28 -23.92
N TYR A 205 14.28 11.07 -23.99
CA TYR A 205 14.45 10.05 -22.99
C TYR A 205 14.87 8.74 -23.65
N ASP A 206 15.91 8.11 -23.12
CA ASP A 206 16.53 6.94 -23.74
C ASP A 206 15.99 5.59 -23.25
N GLY A 207 15.06 5.57 -22.30
CA GLY A 207 14.53 4.32 -21.75
C GLY A 207 15.43 3.69 -20.66
N SER A 208 16.48 4.37 -20.22
CA SER A 208 17.44 3.83 -19.24
C SER A 208 16.86 3.62 -17.84
N THR A 209 15.65 4.10 -17.55
CA THR A 209 15.03 4.17 -16.21
C THR A 209 15.77 5.03 -15.20
N SER A 210 16.75 5.81 -15.65
CA SER A 210 17.46 6.81 -14.85
C SER A 210 17.17 8.21 -15.34
N ALA A 211 17.14 9.15 -14.39
CA ALA A 211 17.06 10.58 -14.68
C ALA A 211 18.22 11.07 -15.58
N GLN A 212 19.38 10.40 -15.59
CA GLN A 212 20.50 10.74 -16.48
C GLN A 212 20.19 10.56 -17.97
N GLY A 213 19.25 9.64 -18.27
CA GLY A 213 18.75 9.36 -19.61
C GLY A 213 17.85 10.45 -20.20
N ILE A 214 17.43 11.42 -19.37
CA ILE A 214 16.62 12.57 -19.79
C ILE A 214 17.56 13.71 -20.22
N LYS A 215 17.32 14.25 -21.42
CA LYS A 215 17.97 15.47 -21.92
C LYS A 215 16.92 16.49 -22.32
N LEU A 216 17.19 17.76 -22.01
CA LEU A 216 16.33 18.89 -22.32
C LEU A 216 17.05 19.82 -23.30
N TYR A 217 16.31 20.43 -24.20
CA TYR A 217 16.84 21.30 -25.24
C TYR A 217 16.01 22.58 -25.36
N LEU A 218 16.71 23.68 -25.65
CA LEU A 218 16.13 24.98 -25.98
C LEU A 218 16.71 25.44 -27.32
N ASN A 219 15.84 25.72 -28.30
CA ASN A 219 16.24 26.19 -29.63
C ASN A 219 17.28 25.30 -30.32
N GLY A 220 17.20 23.98 -30.09
CA GLY A 220 18.14 23.01 -30.65
C GLY A 220 19.48 22.92 -29.91
N GLU A 221 19.62 23.56 -28.75
CA GLU A 221 20.80 23.47 -27.88
C GLU A 221 20.51 22.63 -26.63
N PRO A 222 21.39 21.67 -26.26
CA PRO A 222 21.23 20.93 -25.01
C PRO A 222 21.38 21.86 -23.81
N LEU A 223 20.43 21.76 -22.88
CA LEU A 223 20.45 22.49 -21.61
C LEU A 223 21.23 21.71 -20.55
N LYS A 224 21.94 22.43 -19.69
CA LYS A 224 22.37 21.87 -18.40
C LYS A 224 21.15 21.66 -17.52
N SER A 225 21.15 20.57 -16.76
CA SER A 225 20.02 20.18 -15.93
C SER A 225 20.44 19.62 -14.57
N HIS A 226 19.54 19.75 -13.61
CA HIS A 226 19.64 19.15 -12.29
C HIS A 226 18.71 17.94 -12.19
N ILE A 227 19.23 16.86 -11.63
CA ILE A 227 18.45 15.69 -11.24
C ILE A 227 17.92 15.98 -9.84
N LEU A 228 16.61 16.16 -9.72
CA LEU A 228 15.95 16.40 -8.44
C LEU A 228 15.51 15.09 -7.78
N TYR A 229 15.26 14.05 -8.58
CA TYR A 229 14.84 12.74 -8.09
C TYR A 229 15.11 11.66 -9.14
N ASP A 230 15.60 10.49 -8.71
CA ASP A 230 15.99 9.37 -9.58
C ASP A 230 15.66 8.02 -8.89
N ASN A 231 14.38 7.67 -8.85
CA ASN A 231 13.91 6.42 -8.25
C ASN A 231 12.69 5.87 -8.99
N LEU A 232 12.83 5.48 -10.27
CA LEU A 232 11.75 4.90 -11.06
C LEU A 232 11.97 3.41 -11.30
N TYR A 233 11.09 2.58 -10.74
CA TYR A 233 11.24 1.11 -10.83
C TYR A 233 9.92 0.37 -11.10
N LYS A 234 8.80 1.10 -11.25
CA LYS A 234 7.48 0.57 -11.63
C LYS A 234 6.94 1.30 -12.86
N THR A 235 5.97 0.66 -13.50
CA THR A 235 5.29 1.17 -14.70
C THR A 235 4.77 2.60 -14.54
N ILE A 236 4.94 3.40 -15.59
CA ILE A 236 4.36 4.74 -15.72
C ILE A 236 3.07 4.74 -16.55
N LEU A 237 2.58 3.57 -16.97
CA LEU A 237 1.38 3.48 -17.80
C LEU A 237 0.16 4.06 -17.07
N PRO A 238 -0.67 4.88 -17.75
CA PRO A 238 -1.80 5.54 -17.11
C PRO A 238 -2.79 4.56 -16.47
N VAL A 239 -3.42 5.00 -15.38
CA VAL A 239 -4.46 4.26 -14.67
C VAL A 239 -5.71 5.10 -14.43
N LYS A 240 -6.85 4.44 -14.25
CA LYS A 240 -8.13 5.09 -13.94
C LYS A 240 -8.20 5.49 -12.48
N PHE A 241 -8.68 6.70 -12.21
CA PHE A 241 -8.74 7.27 -10.85
C PHE A 241 -9.60 6.48 -9.86
N ARG A 242 -10.66 5.77 -10.31
CA ARG A 242 -11.61 5.09 -9.40
C ARG A 242 -11.14 3.73 -8.89
N ASN A 243 -10.43 2.98 -9.73
CA ASN A 243 -10.14 1.57 -9.45
C ASN A 243 -8.70 1.18 -9.79
N TYR A 244 -7.85 2.16 -10.11
CA TYR A 244 -6.43 1.97 -10.40
C TYR A 244 -6.13 0.95 -11.51
N LYS A 245 -7.12 0.63 -12.35
CA LYS A 245 -6.94 -0.27 -13.49
C LYS A 245 -6.23 0.47 -14.63
N PRO A 246 -5.45 -0.24 -15.46
CA PRO A 246 -4.83 0.35 -16.66
C PRO A 246 -5.84 1.15 -17.49
N ASP A 247 -5.41 2.31 -17.99
CA ASP A 247 -6.19 3.23 -18.79
C ASP A 247 -5.59 3.39 -20.21
N PRO A 248 -5.70 2.35 -21.06
CA PRO A 248 -5.07 2.35 -22.39
C PRO A 248 -5.67 3.40 -23.34
N GLN A 249 -6.78 4.05 -22.97
CA GLN A 249 -7.43 5.09 -23.76
C GLN A 249 -7.02 6.51 -23.34
N ARG A 250 -6.13 6.66 -22.35
CA ARG A 250 -5.67 7.97 -21.89
C ARG A 250 -4.93 8.70 -23.01
N SER A 251 -5.50 9.77 -23.55
CA SER A 251 -4.81 10.59 -24.56
C SER A 251 -3.60 11.32 -23.97
N ILE A 252 -2.57 11.54 -24.80
CA ILE A 252 -1.58 12.59 -24.54
C ILE A 252 -2.30 13.94 -24.71
N ARG A 253 -2.05 14.88 -23.81
CA ARG A 253 -2.71 16.19 -23.78
C ARG A 253 -1.73 17.35 -23.69
N MET A 254 -2.15 18.51 -24.18
CA MET A 254 -1.48 19.79 -24.07
C MET A 254 -2.43 20.87 -23.52
N GLY A 255 -1.89 21.95 -22.96
CA GLY A 255 -2.65 23.10 -22.46
C GLY A 255 -3.07 23.00 -20.99
N LEU A 256 -3.37 21.80 -20.50
CA LEU A 256 -3.63 21.55 -19.07
C LEU A 256 -2.99 20.25 -18.59
N GLY A 257 -2.22 20.33 -17.51
CA GLY A 257 -1.63 19.16 -16.84
C GLY A 257 -1.79 19.26 -15.34
N SER A 258 -2.65 18.38 -14.80
CA SER A 258 -2.66 17.96 -13.39
C SER A 258 -2.59 19.07 -12.35
N LYS A 259 -3.76 19.57 -11.95
CA LYS A 259 -3.92 20.42 -10.76
C LYS A 259 -3.19 19.81 -9.55
N TYR A 260 -2.62 20.66 -8.71
CA TYR A 260 -1.98 20.30 -7.44
C TYR A 260 -0.70 19.47 -7.55
N LEU A 261 0.01 19.53 -8.68
CA LEU A 261 1.24 18.76 -8.87
C LEU A 261 2.45 19.30 -8.09
N PHE A 262 2.52 20.61 -7.86
CA PHE A 262 3.63 21.28 -7.14
C PHE A 262 3.15 22.05 -5.91
N SER A 263 1.98 22.69 -5.97
CA SER A 263 1.34 23.38 -4.84
C SER A 263 -0.18 23.24 -4.84
N GLU A 264 -0.84 23.44 -3.70
CA GLU A 264 -2.30 23.45 -3.58
C GLU A 264 -2.97 24.58 -4.39
N THR A 265 -2.19 25.55 -4.86
CA THR A 265 -2.67 26.68 -5.67
C THR A 265 -2.38 26.52 -7.16
N ASP A 266 -1.67 25.47 -7.58
CA ASP A 266 -1.29 25.28 -8.98
C ASP A 266 -2.42 24.66 -9.80
N ASP A 267 -2.79 25.36 -10.89
CA ASP A 267 -3.77 24.91 -11.88
C ASP A 267 -3.12 24.15 -13.05
N GLY A 268 -1.83 24.36 -13.30
CA GLY A 268 -1.05 23.71 -14.36
C GLY A 268 -1.43 24.15 -15.77
N VAL A 269 -2.13 25.28 -15.89
CA VAL A 269 -2.60 25.83 -17.17
C VAL A 269 -1.42 26.47 -17.90
N PHE A 270 -1.25 26.14 -19.18
CA PHE A 270 -0.31 26.84 -20.04
C PHE A 270 -0.97 28.09 -20.63
N TYR A 271 -0.32 29.24 -20.47
CA TYR A 271 -0.77 30.50 -21.06
C TYR A 271 0.19 30.91 -22.17
N GLY A 272 -0.30 30.83 -23.41
CA GLY A 272 0.55 31.09 -24.57
C GLY A 272 0.14 30.35 -25.84
N ALA A 273 1.03 30.37 -26.83
CA ALA A 273 0.81 29.73 -28.12
C ALA A 273 1.70 28.51 -28.34
N PHE A 274 1.15 27.50 -29.02
CA PHE A 274 1.83 26.29 -29.50
C PHE A 274 1.88 26.27 -31.02
N ASP A 275 3.04 25.93 -31.57
CA ASP A 275 3.31 25.77 -32.99
C ASP A 275 4.16 24.50 -33.18
N ARG A 276 3.98 23.79 -34.31
CA ARG A 276 4.71 22.56 -34.68
C ARG A 276 5.00 21.61 -33.51
N VAL A 277 4.01 20.80 -33.13
CA VAL A 277 4.14 19.77 -32.09
C VAL A 277 4.58 18.45 -32.69
N GLN A 278 5.63 17.86 -32.13
CA GLN A 278 6.22 16.61 -32.60
C GLN A 278 6.50 15.65 -31.44
N MET A 279 6.21 14.36 -31.63
CA MET A 279 6.61 13.27 -30.72
C MET A 279 7.13 12.09 -31.53
N PHE A 280 8.05 11.34 -30.92
CA PHE A 280 8.75 10.18 -31.49
C PHE A 280 8.72 9.04 -30.48
N ASP A 281 8.61 7.81 -30.96
CA ASP A 281 8.62 6.55 -30.19
C ASP A 281 10.04 6.00 -29.97
N GLU A 282 11.03 6.88 -30.10
CA GLU A 282 12.44 6.56 -29.94
C GLU A 282 13.24 7.75 -29.40
N LYS A 283 14.52 7.51 -29.14
CA LYS A 283 15.46 8.55 -28.72
C LYS A 283 15.88 9.38 -29.93
N ILE A 284 15.63 10.69 -29.86
CA ILE A 284 16.14 11.65 -30.83
C ILE A 284 17.51 12.15 -30.37
N THR A 285 18.47 12.21 -31.29
CA THR A 285 19.83 12.68 -31.02
C THR A 285 19.87 14.21 -30.98
N GLY A 286 20.85 14.80 -30.26
CA GLY A 286 20.96 16.26 -30.20
C GLY A 286 21.11 16.93 -31.58
N LEU A 287 21.68 16.20 -32.56
CA LEU A 287 21.79 16.67 -33.94
C LEU A 287 20.43 16.77 -34.63
N GLU A 288 19.60 15.75 -34.46
CA GLU A 288 18.24 15.72 -35.00
C GLU A 288 17.37 16.77 -34.32
N VAL A 289 17.51 16.98 -33.00
CA VAL A 289 16.82 18.07 -32.29
C VAL A 289 17.22 19.44 -32.85
N ALA A 290 18.51 19.65 -33.15
CA ALA A 290 18.97 20.89 -33.77
C ALA A 290 18.36 21.09 -35.17
N LYS A 291 18.22 20.03 -35.96
CA LYS A 291 17.54 20.07 -37.27
C LYS A 291 16.05 20.40 -37.13
N ILE A 292 15.35 19.76 -36.20
CA ILE A 292 13.94 20.03 -35.90
C ILE A 292 13.72 21.49 -35.48
N ALA A 293 14.66 22.05 -34.71
CA ALA A 293 14.64 23.45 -34.28
C ALA A 293 15.05 24.47 -35.36
N GLU A 294 15.34 24.04 -36.60
CA GLU A 294 15.92 24.86 -37.68
C GLU A 294 17.19 25.64 -37.24
N ARG A 295 18.00 25.04 -36.36
CA ARG A 295 19.26 25.63 -35.88
C ARG A 295 20.33 25.56 -36.96
N ILE A 296 20.97 26.69 -37.26
CA ILE A 296 22.06 26.77 -38.22
C ILE A 296 23.35 26.23 -37.60
N LEU A 297 23.65 24.96 -37.89
CA LEU A 297 24.82 24.25 -37.34
C LEU A 297 26.14 24.53 -38.09
N ASP A 298 26.09 24.89 -39.38
CA ASP A 298 27.28 25.12 -40.22
C ASP A 298 28.18 26.26 -39.72
N SER A 299 27.62 27.15 -38.90
CA SER A 299 28.31 28.30 -38.31
C SER A 299 28.99 28.02 -36.97
N LEU A 300 28.79 26.82 -36.39
CA LEU A 300 29.29 26.50 -35.06
C LEU A 300 30.77 26.06 -35.08
N PRO A 301 31.54 26.37 -34.02
CA PRO A 301 32.91 25.86 -33.86
C PRO A 301 32.97 24.33 -33.87
N LYS A 302 34.06 23.76 -34.38
CA LYS A 302 34.26 22.30 -34.45
C LYS A 302 34.15 21.63 -33.08
N GLU A 303 34.58 22.32 -32.03
CA GLU A 303 34.55 21.86 -30.64
C GLU A 303 33.12 21.65 -30.13
N VAL A 304 32.16 22.41 -30.67
CA VAL A 304 30.73 22.30 -30.33
C VAL A 304 30.04 21.27 -31.23
N LEU A 305 30.42 21.23 -32.51
CA LEU A 305 29.79 20.36 -33.50
C LEU A 305 30.22 18.88 -33.35
N PHE A 306 31.49 18.63 -33.01
CA PHE A 306 32.05 17.28 -32.93
C PHE A 306 31.32 16.38 -31.93
N PRO A 307 31.05 16.79 -30.67
CA PRO A 307 30.32 15.95 -29.71
C PRO A 307 28.91 15.56 -30.20
N VAL A 308 28.23 16.48 -30.88
CA VAL A 308 26.86 16.28 -31.38
C VAL A 308 26.84 15.31 -32.57
N LEU A 309 27.77 15.47 -33.52
CA LEU A 309 27.95 14.55 -34.65
C LEU A 309 28.39 13.16 -34.18
N HIS A 310 29.36 13.10 -33.28
CA HIS A 310 29.88 11.85 -32.73
C HIS A 310 28.79 11.07 -31.99
N GLN A 311 27.97 11.74 -31.17
CA GLN A 311 26.84 11.09 -30.50
C GLN A 311 25.80 10.57 -31.50
N HIS A 312 25.47 11.32 -32.54
CA HIS A 312 24.56 10.86 -33.59
C HIS A 312 25.14 9.64 -34.31
N PHE A 313 26.43 9.65 -34.64
CA PHE A 313 27.10 8.54 -35.32
C PHE A 313 27.01 7.25 -34.50
N LEU A 314 27.32 7.34 -33.21
CA LEU A 314 27.27 6.20 -32.31
C LEU A 314 25.86 5.60 -32.23
N HIS A 315 24.82 6.44 -32.23
CA HIS A 315 23.44 6.00 -32.06
C HIS A 315 22.76 5.55 -33.37
N ARG A 316 23.11 6.14 -34.52
CA ARG A 316 22.45 5.86 -35.81
C ARG A 316 23.23 4.94 -36.74
N HIS A 317 24.55 4.92 -36.63
CA HIS A 317 25.41 4.28 -37.64
C HIS A 317 26.38 3.25 -37.06
N TYR A 318 26.76 3.36 -35.78
CA TYR A 318 27.73 2.45 -35.19
C TYR A 318 27.05 1.17 -34.66
N ALA A 319 27.01 0.15 -35.52
CA ALA A 319 26.33 -1.13 -35.27
C ALA A 319 26.61 -1.78 -33.90
N PRO A 320 27.84 -1.76 -33.34
CA PRO A 320 28.10 -2.33 -32.02
C PRO A 320 27.35 -1.64 -30.88
N VAL A 321 27.25 -0.30 -30.89
CA VAL A 321 26.50 0.44 -29.86
C VAL A 321 25.01 0.20 -30.02
N ILE A 322 24.49 0.21 -31.26
CA ILE A 322 23.09 -0.08 -31.57
C ILE A 322 22.69 -1.47 -31.07
N ALA A 323 23.55 -2.48 -31.30
CA ALA A 323 23.30 -3.84 -30.85
C ALA A 323 23.26 -3.94 -29.31
N LEU A 324 24.19 -3.28 -28.62
CA LEU A 324 24.21 -3.24 -27.15
C LEU A 324 22.99 -2.51 -26.58
N GLU A 325 22.58 -1.39 -27.16
CA GLU A 325 21.39 -0.65 -26.71
C GLU A 325 20.12 -1.49 -26.86
N LYS A 326 19.99 -2.25 -27.95
CA LYS A 326 18.89 -3.19 -28.16
C LYS A 326 18.88 -4.30 -27.11
N GLU A 327 20.05 -4.90 -26.83
CA GLU A 327 20.19 -5.97 -25.83
C GLU A 327 19.86 -5.47 -24.41
N ILE A 328 20.37 -4.28 -24.04
CA ILE A 328 20.06 -3.63 -22.75
C ILE A 328 18.55 -3.42 -22.61
N LYS A 329 17.88 -2.88 -23.65
CA LYS A 329 16.44 -2.62 -23.63
C LYS A 329 15.62 -3.90 -23.46
N GLU A 330 16.04 -5.00 -24.07
CA GLU A 330 15.39 -6.31 -23.93
C GLU A 330 15.47 -6.83 -22.49
N PHE A 331 16.65 -6.81 -21.87
CA PHE A 331 16.80 -7.22 -20.47
C PHE A 331 16.12 -6.28 -19.49
N GLN A 332 16.09 -4.97 -19.76
CA GLN A 332 15.32 -4.01 -18.96
C GLN A 332 13.82 -4.32 -19.02
N SER A 333 13.27 -4.60 -20.21
CA SER A 333 11.86 -4.98 -20.34
C SER A 333 11.53 -6.23 -19.52
N GLN A 334 12.39 -7.24 -19.53
CA GLN A 334 12.21 -8.45 -18.70
C GLN A 334 12.27 -8.14 -17.21
N LYS A 335 13.25 -7.33 -16.77
CA LYS A 335 13.42 -6.94 -15.35
C LYS A 335 12.20 -6.19 -14.84
N TYR A 336 11.75 -5.18 -15.57
CA TYR A 336 10.63 -4.34 -15.12
C TYR A 336 9.27 -5.03 -15.26
N ALA A 337 9.11 -5.97 -16.20
CA ALA A 337 7.94 -6.84 -16.22
C ALA A 337 7.83 -7.66 -14.93
N LEU A 338 8.94 -8.23 -14.44
CA LEU A 338 8.97 -8.93 -13.15
C LEU A 338 8.71 -7.98 -11.98
N LEU A 339 9.43 -6.85 -11.93
CA LEU A 339 9.26 -5.87 -10.84
C LEU A 339 7.83 -5.37 -10.74
N ASN A 340 7.11 -5.20 -11.85
CA ASN A 340 5.72 -4.73 -11.85
C ASN A 340 4.77 -5.68 -11.11
N GLU A 341 5.02 -6.99 -11.15
CA GLU A 341 4.21 -8.03 -10.46
C GLU A 341 4.55 -8.19 -8.98
N VAL A 342 5.73 -7.69 -8.54
CA VAL A 342 6.16 -7.79 -7.13
C VAL A 342 5.28 -6.90 -6.24
N GLU A 343 4.78 -7.48 -5.15
CA GLU A 343 4.02 -6.74 -4.14
C GLU A 343 4.89 -5.71 -3.41
N GLU A 344 4.27 -4.60 -3.00
CA GLU A 344 4.93 -3.51 -2.31
C GLU A 344 4.28 -3.28 -0.94
N VAL A 345 5.10 -3.00 0.07
CA VAL A 345 4.65 -2.61 1.41
C VAL A 345 5.21 -1.25 1.79
N MET A 346 4.39 -0.42 2.43
CA MET A 346 4.84 0.87 2.97
C MET A 346 5.84 0.65 4.11
N VAL A 347 6.96 1.35 4.05
CA VAL A 347 8.01 1.35 5.06
C VAL A 347 8.36 2.79 5.48
N MET A 348 9.11 2.90 6.58
CA MET A 348 9.78 4.14 6.97
C MET A 348 11.25 3.99 6.66
N GLU A 349 11.82 4.98 5.98
CA GLU A 349 13.25 5.04 5.66
C GLU A 349 13.87 6.29 6.28
N GLU A 350 15.14 6.21 6.66
CA GLU A 350 15.89 7.38 7.12
C GLU A 350 16.25 8.27 5.92
N MET A 351 16.07 9.59 6.07
CA MET A 351 16.47 10.53 5.02
C MET A 351 18.00 10.55 4.86
N PRO A 352 18.54 10.70 3.63
CA PRO A 352 19.98 10.86 3.42
C PRO A 352 20.59 12.01 4.22
N LYS A 353 19.81 13.08 4.43
CA LYS A 353 20.13 14.18 5.33
C LYS A 353 19.05 14.28 6.40
N ALA A 354 19.44 14.04 7.65
CA ALA A 354 18.53 14.20 8.79
C ALA A 354 17.98 15.63 8.86
N ARG A 355 16.70 15.74 9.20
CA ARG A 355 16.06 17.03 9.43
C ARG A 355 16.51 17.57 10.79
N ALA A 356 17.04 18.79 10.81
CA ALA A 356 17.31 19.50 12.05
C ALA A 356 16.01 19.61 12.86
N THR A 357 16.05 19.16 14.11
CA THR A 357 14.89 19.10 15.01
C THR A 357 15.21 19.93 16.23
N PHE A 358 14.25 20.71 16.72
CA PHE A 358 14.49 21.68 17.79
C PHE A 358 13.50 21.48 18.93
N VAL A 359 13.93 21.76 20.16
CA VAL A 359 13.00 22.00 21.27
C VAL A 359 12.27 23.31 20.98
N LEU A 360 10.94 23.26 20.96
CA LEU A 360 10.12 24.43 20.68
C LEU A 360 9.88 25.23 21.97
N ASN A 361 10.12 26.53 21.92
CA ASN A 361 9.85 27.42 23.06
C ASN A 361 8.36 27.43 23.37
N ARG A 362 7.98 26.87 24.53
CA ARG A 362 6.58 26.70 24.96
C ARG A 362 5.71 25.94 23.94
N GLY A 363 6.32 25.13 23.08
CA GLY A 363 5.62 24.36 22.03
C GLY A 363 5.20 25.17 20.80
N GLN A 364 5.66 26.41 20.63
CA GLN A 364 5.36 27.23 19.44
C GLN A 364 6.15 26.72 18.22
N TYR A 365 5.45 26.42 17.12
CA TYR A 365 6.04 25.73 15.96
C TYR A 365 7.01 26.59 15.13
N ASP A 366 6.89 27.92 15.24
CA ASP A 366 7.69 28.93 14.55
C ASP A 366 8.78 29.56 15.44
N ASP A 367 8.91 29.12 16.70
CA ASP A 367 9.93 29.57 17.66
C ASP A 367 10.85 28.40 18.07
N PRO A 368 11.75 27.96 17.17
CA PRO A 368 12.70 26.89 17.45
C PRO A 368 13.79 27.36 18.44
N GLY A 369 13.98 26.58 19.49
CA GLY A 369 15.06 26.75 20.47
C GLY A 369 16.29 25.92 20.13
N GLU A 370 16.74 25.10 21.09
CA GLU A 370 17.93 24.26 20.96
C GLU A 370 17.72 23.09 20.00
N GLU A 371 18.69 22.85 19.10
CA GLU A 371 18.68 21.67 18.23
C GLU A 371 18.91 20.40 19.06
N VAL A 372 18.11 19.36 18.79
CA VAL A 372 18.21 18.06 19.45
C VAL A 372 18.65 17.00 18.46
N VAL A 373 19.50 16.11 18.96
CA VAL A 373 19.98 14.93 18.22
C VAL A 373 19.30 13.66 18.72
N MET A 374 19.28 12.63 17.88
CA MET A 374 18.73 11.32 18.21
C MET A 374 19.52 10.67 19.35
N ASN A 375 18.92 10.57 20.54
CA ASN A 375 19.53 9.97 21.72
C ASN A 375 18.47 9.41 22.68
N THR A 376 18.88 8.66 23.70
CA THR A 376 18.00 8.17 24.78
C THR A 376 18.18 8.96 26.07
N PRO A 377 17.21 8.89 27.01
CA PRO A 377 17.37 9.50 28.32
C PRO A 377 18.53 8.89 29.10
N GLN A 378 19.58 9.69 29.35
CA GLN A 378 20.80 9.25 30.06
C GLN A 378 20.52 8.71 31.46
N VAL A 379 19.43 9.17 32.11
CA VAL A 379 19.02 8.73 33.45
C VAL A 379 18.57 7.26 33.50
N ILE A 380 18.16 6.69 32.36
CA ILE A 380 17.75 5.28 32.29
C ILE A 380 19.00 4.43 32.06
N PHE A 381 19.62 4.57 30.89
CA PHE A 381 20.92 4.01 30.55
C PHE A 381 21.56 4.89 29.46
N PRO A 382 22.90 5.03 29.45
CA PRO A 382 23.59 5.73 28.38
C PRO A 382 23.33 5.04 27.03
N PHE A 383 23.34 5.81 25.94
CA PHE A 383 23.27 5.26 24.59
C PHE A 383 24.70 4.99 24.08
N PRO A 384 25.06 3.73 23.80
CA PRO A 384 26.41 3.38 23.38
C PRO A 384 26.82 4.04 22.05
N ASP A 385 28.08 4.45 21.93
CA ASP A 385 28.58 5.15 20.75
C ASP A 385 28.74 4.23 19.54
N GLU A 386 28.86 2.92 19.75
CA GLU A 386 28.89 1.90 18.70
C GLU A 386 27.55 1.72 17.99
N PHE A 387 26.45 2.19 18.58
CA PHE A 387 25.13 2.09 17.98
C PHE A 387 24.85 3.27 17.05
N PRO A 388 24.30 3.01 15.84
CA PRO A 388 23.94 4.09 14.95
C PRO A 388 22.86 4.97 15.59
N ARG A 389 22.97 6.29 15.42
CA ARG A 389 22.02 7.27 15.98
C ARG A 389 20.75 7.33 15.13
N ASN A 390 20.03 6.21 15.07
CA ASN A 390 18.79 6.03 14.32
C ASN A 390 17.91 4.94 14.98
N ARG A 391 16.80 4.57 14.34
CA ARG A 391 15.86 3.56 14.89
C ARG A 391 16.50 2.20 15.14
N LEU A 392 17.49 1.79 14.34
CA LEU A 392 18.21 0.53 14.53
C LEU A 392 19.03 0.55 15.82
N GLY A 393 19.75 1.64 16.10
CA GLY A 393 20.49 1.77 17.36
C GLY A 393 19.56 1.83 18.58
N LEU A 394 18.41 2.51 18.47
CA LEU A 394 17.39 2.48 19.53
C LEU A 394 16.88 1.06 19.78
N ALA A 395 16.64 0.25 18.74
CA ALA A 395 16.25 -1.14 18.91
C ALA A 395 17.35 -1.93 19.63
N ARG A 396 18.62 -1.82 19.22
CA ARG A 396 19.75 -2.47 19.91
C ARG A 396 19.87 -2.04 21.37
N TRP A 397 19.63 -0.76 21.68
CA TRP A 397 19.61 -0.24 23.05
C TRP A 397 18.46 -0.82 23.88
N LEU A 398 17.25 -0.90 23.33
CA LEU A 398 16.07 -1.45 24.02
C LEU A 398 16.20 -2.93 24.38
N PHE A 399 16.87 -3.71 23.54
CA PHE A 399 17.06 -5.16 23.71
C PHE A 399 18.46 -5.53 24.23
N SER A 400 19.22 -4.57 24.74
CA SER A 400 20.50 -4.81 25.39
C SER A 400 20.34 -5.64 26.66
N ASP A 401 21.28 -6.55 26.92
CA ASP A 401 21.31 -7.38 28.13
C ASP A 401 21.41 -6.55 29.43
N GLN A 402 21.87 -5.30 29.33
CA GLN A 402 21.96 -4.37 30.46
C GLN A 402 20.63 -3.66 30.75
N GLN A 403 19.61 -3.81 29.90
CA GLN A 403 18.33 -3.10 30.00
C GLN A 403 17.15 -4.06 30.32
N PRO A 404 16.87 -4.37 31.60
CA PRO A 404 15.81 -5.30 31.98
C PRO A 404 14.39 -4.73 31.84
N LEU A 405 14.22 -3.41 31.67
CA LEU A 405 12.90 -2.77 31.65
C LEU A 405 12.01 -3.32 30.53
N THR A 406 12.58 -3.54 29.34
CA THR A 406 11.86 -4.09 28.19
C THR A 406 11.28 -5.47 28.51
N ALA A 407 12.10 -6.35 29.10
CA ALA A 407 11.66 -7.69 29.51
C ALA A 407 10.59 -7.64 30.60
N ARG A 408 10.78 -6.83 31.65
CA ARG A 408 9.79 -6.64 32.74
C ARG A 408 8.43 -6.19 32.19
N VAL A 409 8.41 -5.22 31.27
CA VAL A 409 7.17 -4.72 30.67
C VAL A 409 6.46 -5.82 29.86
N ILE A 410 7.20 -6.56 29.03
CA ILE A 410 6.65 -7.64 28.20
C ILE A 410 6.12 -8.79 29.05
N VAL A 411 6.90 -9.27 30.03
CA VAL A 411 6.48 -10.30 30.99
C VAL A 411 5.19 -9.90 31.69
N ASN A 412 5.10 -8.67 32.19
CA ASN A 412 3.90 -8.19 32.85
C ASN A 412 2.67 -8.15 31.94
N ARG A 413 2.84 -7.82 30.65
CA ARG A 413 1.75 -7.84 29.67
C ARG A 413 1.24 -9.25 29.41
N TYR A 414 2.13 -10.22 29.20
CA TYR A 414 1.72 -11.61 29.00
C TYR A 414 1.13 -12.22 30.27
N TRP A 415 1.72 -11.90 31.43
CA TRP A 415 1.13 -12.25 32.72
C TRP A 415 -0.29 -11.69 32.84
N GLN A 416 -0.52 -10.42 32.53
CA GLN A 416 -1.85 -9.82 32.54
C GLN A 416 -2.81 -10.53 31.56
N MET A 417 -2.37 -10.90 30.36
CA MET A 417 -3.21 -11.63 29.41
C MET A 417 -3.60 -13.02 29.93
N ILE A 418 -2.69 -13.69 30.64
CA ILE A 418 -2.90 -15.05 31.16
C ILE A 418 -3.73 -15.03 32.45
N PHE A 419 -3.40 -14.13 33.37
CA PHE A 419 -3.97 -14.07 34.72
C PHE A 419 -5.07 -13.01 34.91
N GLY A 420 -5.28 -12.13 33.92
CA GLY A 420 -6.25 -11.03 33.91
C GLY A 420 -5.78 -9.75 34.60
N ARG A 421 -4.80 -9.86 35.50
CA ARG A 421 -4.15 -8.74 36.19
C ARG A 421 -2.64 -8.87 36.08
N GLY A 422 -1.96 -7.80 35.67
CA GLY A 422 -0.51 -7.72 35.68
C GLY A 422 0.06 -7.70 37.11
N LEU A 423 1.27 -8.21 37.28
CA LEU A 423 2.07 -8.03 38.50
C LEU A 423 2.22 -6.54 38.83
N VAL A 424 2.48 -5.72 37.81
CA VAL A 424 2.27 -4.27 37.81
C VAL A 424 0.90 -4.00 37.21
N SER A 425 0.00 -3.43 38.01
CA SER A 425 -1.40 -3.24 37.62
C SER A 425 -1.66 -2.08 36.65
N THR A 426 -0.66 -1.23 36.45
CA THR A 426 -0.61 -0.11 35.50
C THR A 426 0.30 -0.49 34.33
N PRO A 427 -0.15 -1.32 33.36
CA PRO A 427 0.73 -1.83 32.29
C PRO A 427 1.25 -0.73 31.34
N HIS A 428 0.71 0.48 31.40
CA HIS A 428 1.13 1.65 30.64
C HIS A 428 2.14 2.54 31.38
N ASP A 429 2.36 2.30 32.68
CA ASP A 429 3.27 3.11 33.50
C ASP A 429 4.00 2.26 34.54
N PHE A 430 5.30 2.09 34.32
CA PHE A 430 6.26 1.42 35.22
C PHE A 430 7.09 2.44 36.02
N GLY A 431 6.78 3.73 35.89
CA GLY A 431 7.42 4.82 36.61
C GLY A 431 6.76 5.10 37.97
N ILE A 432 7.08 6.26 38.54
CA ILE A 432 6.66 6.67 39.90
C ILE A 432 5.15 6.93 40.00
N GLN A 433 4.49 7.26 38.90
CA GLN A 433 3.03 7.43 38.85
C GLN A 433 2.28 6.11 38.65
N GLY A 434 3.01 5.03 38.33
CA GLY A 434 2.49 3.67 38.23
C GLY A 434 2.36 2.95 39.57
N SER A 435 1.78 1.76 39.53
CA SER A 435 1.75 0.84 40.67
C SER A 435 3.07 0.07 40.81
N LEU A 436 3.50 -0.17 42.05
CA LEU A 436 4.58 -1.12 42.32
C LEU A 436 4.14 -2.56 41.97
N PRO A 437 5.08 -3.44 41.57
CA PRO A 437 4.78 -4.84 41.34
C PRO A 437 4.29 -5.53 42.62
N SER A 438 3.22 -6.31 42.53
CA SER A 438 2.73 -7.10 43.67
C SER A 438 3.72 -8.17 44.12
N HIS A 439 4.47 -8.73 43.18
CA HIS A 439 5.50 -9.75 43.41
C HIS A 439 6.79 -9.39 42.66
N PRO A 440 7.64 -8.49 43.18
CA PRO A 440 8.82 -7.99 42.49
C PRO A 440 9.81 -9.10 42.13
N GLY A 441 10.12 -10.00 43.07
CA GLY A 441 11.05 -11.11 42.82
C GLY A 441 10.59 -12.07 41.72
N LEU A 442 9.28 -12.30 41.60
CA LEU A 442 8.71 -13.10 40.52
C LEU A 442 8.82 -12.40 39.16
N LEU A 443 8.52 -11.10 39.12
CA LEU A 443 8.65 -10.30 37.89
C LEU A 443 10.10 -10.29 37.40
N ASP A 444 11.05 -10.12 38.31
CA ASP A 444 12.48 -10.09 38.00
C ASP A 444 12.98 -11.43 37.49
N TRP A 445 12.61 -12.51 38.18
CA TRP A 445 12.97 -13.86 37.76
C TRP A 445 12.42 -14.20 36.37
N LEU A 446 11.14 -13.90 36.11
CA LEU A 446 10.53 -14.13 34.79
C LEU A 446 11.15 -13.25 33.70
N ALA A 447 11.57 -12.02 34.02
CA ALA A 447 12.21 -11.12 33.05
C ALA A 447 13.61 -11.62 32.66
N ILE A 448 14.39 -12.09 33.63
CA ILE A 448 15.71 -12.70 33.39
C ILE A 448 15.54 -13.97 32.56
N GLU A 449 14.65 -14.88 32.96
CA GLU A 449 14.36 -16.12 32.23
C GLU A 449 13.95 -15.84 30.77
N PHE A 450 13.12 -14.80 30.56
CA PHE A 450 12.69 -14.43 29.22
C PHE A 450 13.87 -13.96 28.35
N MET A 451 14.78 -13.16 28.90
CA MET A 451 15.98 -12.72 28.19
C MET A 451 16.95 -13.88 27.90
N GLU A 452 17.26 -14.71 28.92
CA GLU A 452 18.20 -15.84 28.81
C GLU A 452 17.69 -16.93 27.86
N SER A 453 16.37 -17.10 27.72
CA SER A 453 15.77 -18.00 26.74
C SER A 453 15.88 -17.51 25.27
N GLY A 454 16.51 -16.36 25.04
CA GLY A 454 16.59 -15.72 23.73
C GLY A 454 15.27 -15.06 23.31
N TRP A 455 14.55 -14.46 24.27
CA TRP A 455 13.24 -13.83 24.05
C TRP A 455 12.18 -14.82 23.54
N ASN A 456 12.25 -16.08 23.99
CA ASN A 456 11.34 -17.13 23.56
C ASN A 456 9.95 -17.00 24.22
N LEU A 457 9.02 -16.40 23.48
CA LEU A 457 7.66 -16.18 23.99
C LEU A 457 6.90 -17.47 24.31
N ARG A 458 7.10 -18.53 23.50
CA ARG A 458 6.41 -19.80 23.73
C ARG A 458 6.84 -20.41 25.05
N HIS A 459 8.15 -20.37 25.34
CA HIS A 459 8.71 -20.82 26.61
C HIS A 459 8.11 -20.07 27.80
N LEU A 460 8.11 -18.73 27.75
CA LEU A 460 7.52 -17.89 28.80
C LEU A 460 6.04 -18.22 29.06
N ILE A 461 5.24 -18.34 27.99
CA ILE A 461 3.82 -18.69 28.12
C ILE A 461 3.66 -20.10 28.71
N THR A 462 4.41 -21.09 28.23
CA THR A 462 4.37 -22.46 28.76
C THR A 462 4.70 -22.48 30.24
N LEU A 463 5.74 -21.76 30.67
CA LEU A 463 6.13 -21.64 32.08
C LEU A 463 4.99 -21.08 32.94
N MET A 464 4.31 -20.03 32.47
CA MET A 464 3.17 -19.44 33.18
C MET A 464 1.97 -20.39 33.26
N ILE A 465 1.55 -21.02 32.16
CA ILE A 465 0.33 -21.86 32.13
C ILE A 465 0.51 -23.24 32.76
N THR A 466 1.75 -23.72 32.88
CA THR A 466 2.07 -24.98 33.57
C THR A 466 2.39 -24.77 35.05
N SER A 467 2.41 -23.52 35.52
CA SER A 467 2.65 -23.21 36.93
C SER A 467 1.51 -23.72 37.82
N ALA A 468 1.86 -24.13 39.04
CA ALA A 468 0.88 -24.46 40.07
C ALA A 468 -0.09 -23.29 40.31
N THR A 469 0.38 -22.04 40.18
CA THR A 469 -0.43 -20.83 40.35
C THR A 469 -1.54 -20.73 39.32
N TYR A 470 -1.27 -21.00 38.04
CA TYR A 470 -2.27 -20.97 36.97
C TYR A 470 -3.27 -22.12 37.07
N GLN A 471 -2.82 -23.29 37.51
CA GLN A 471 -3.63 -24.51 37.63
C GLN A 471 -4.52 -24.56 38.87
N GLN A 472 -4.51 -23.53 39.73
CA GLN A 472 -5.42 -23.42 40.86
C GLN A 472 -6.88 -23.30 40.40
N SER A 473 -7.81 -23.76 41.23
CA SER A 473 -9.24 -23.51 41.01
C SER A 473 -9.54 -22.01 41.00
N SER A 474 -10.38 -21.54 40.08
CA SER A 474 -10.85 -20.15 40.03
C SER A 474 -12.02 -19.84 40.98
N VAL A 475 -12.49 -20.82 41.76
CA VAL A 475 -13.64 -20.66 42.67
C VAL A 475 -13.34 -19.58 43.72
N LEU A 476 -14.20 -18.56 43.78
CA LEU A 476 -14.14 -17.50 44.77
C LEU A 476 -14.96 -17.86 46.02
N THR A 477 -14.27 -18.32 47.07
CA THR A 477 -14.89 -18.55 48.39
C THR A 477 -15.23 -17.23 49.09
N ASP A 478 -16.17 -17.25 50.04
CA ASP A 478 -16.57 -16.04 50.78
C ASP A 478 -15.41 -15.44 51.58
N SER A 479 -14.51 -16.28 52.12
CA SER A 479 -13.29 -15.82 52.79
C SER A 479 -12.38 -15.05 51.84
N LEU A 480 -12.13 -15.59 50.63
CA LEU A 480 -11.30 -14.93 49.62
C LEU A 480 -11.96 -13.66 49.07
N ARG A 481 -13.30 -13.62 48.99
CA ARG A 481 -14.05 -12.44 48.57
C ARG A 481 -13.81 -11.26 49.53
N GLY A 482 -13.71 -11.52 50.83
CA GLY A 482 -13.42 -10.48 51.82
C GLY A 482 -11.96 -10.01 51.84
N GLN A 483 -11.01 -10.87 51.51
CA GLN A 483 -9.57 -10.59 51.64
C GLN A 483 -8.91 -10.13 50.34
N ASP A 484 -9.19 -10.79 49.23
CA ASP A 484 -8.52 -10.56 47.95
C ASP A 484 -9.47 -10.75 46.76
N ILE A 485 -10.48 -9.89 46.66
CA ILE A 485 -11.45 -9.92 45.56
C ILE A 485 -10.78 -9.72 44.19
N LYS A 486 -9.65 -9.00 44.11
CA LYS A 486 -8.94 -8.69 42.86
C LYS A 486 -7.90 -9.75 42.46
N ASN A 487 -7.76 -10.83 43.22
CA ASN A 487 -6.75 -11.88 43.03
C ASN A 487 -5.31 -11.33 42.96
N VAL A 488 -4.98 -10.32 43.78
CA VAL A 488 -3.64 -9.72 43.87
C VAL A 488 -2.65 -10.72 44.46
N TRP A 489 -3.08 -11.56 45.40
CA TRP A 489 -2.26 -12.57 46.08
C TRP A 489 -2.12 -13.85 45.27
N LEU A 490 -2.81 -13.97 44.13
CA LEU A 490 -2.80 -15.16 43.28
C LEU A 490 -3.28 -16.42 44.04
N ALA A 491 -4.24 -16.23 44.96
CA ALA A 491 -4.79 -17.29 45.82
C ALA A 491 -5.78 -18.22 45.10
N ARG A 492 -6.06 -17.96 43.82
CA ARG A 492 -6.95 -18.74 42.96
C ARG A 492 -6.57 -18.59 41.48
N GLY A 493 -7.09 -19.49 40.66
CA GLY A 493 -6.94 -19.45 39.20
C GLY A 493 -7.58 -18.18 38.58
N PRO A 494 -7.17 -17.83 37.35
CA PRO A 494 -7.70 -16.64 36.69
C PRO A 494 -9.16 -16.83 36.26
N HIS A 495 -9.97 -15.79 36.50
CA HIS A 495 -11.37 -15.76 36.10
C HIS A 495 -11.65 -14.50 35.27
N GLN A 496 -11.76 -14.65 33.94
CA GLN A 496 -12.05 -13.52 33.04
C GLN A 496 -12.64 -13.98 31.70
N ARG A 497 -13.47 -13.12 31.09
CA ARG A 497 -13.98 -13.34 29.73
C ARG A 497 -12.82 -13.35 28.72
N LEU A 498 -12.88 -14.26 27.74
CA LEU A 498 -11.97 -14.29 26.61
C LEU A 498 -12.23 -13.09 25.67
N PRO A 499 -11.22 -12.53 25.00
CA PRO A 499 -11.43 -11.61 23.90
C PRO A 499 -12.22 -12.27 22.77
N LEU A 500 -12.97 -11.49 21.98
CA LEU A 500 -13.80 -12.06 20.91
C LEU A 500 -13.00 -12.94 19.94
N GLU A 501 -11.78 -12.54 19.61
CA GLU A 501 -10.94 -13.32 18.69
C GLU A 501 -10.79 -14.77 19.17
N MET A 502 -10.65 -14.97 20.49
CA MET A 502 -10.60 -16.29 21.11
C MET A 502 -11.97 -16.95 21.23
N ILE A 503 -13.04 -16.20 21.51
CA ILE A 503 -14.41 -16.75 21.58
C ILE A 503 -14.83 -17.33 20.23
N ARG A 504 -14.63 -16.55 19.16
CA ARG A 504 -14.89 -16.97 17.79
C ARG A 504 -14.02 -18.16 17.40
N ASP A 505 -12.70 -18.08 17.64
CA ASP A 505 -11.79 -19.17 17.30
C ASP A 505 -12.12 -20.45 18.09
N ASN A 506 -12.62 -20.34 19.33
CA ASN A 506 -13.09 -21.48 20.12
C ASN A 506 -14.33 -22.14 19.49
N ALA A 507 -15.33 -21.35 19.09
CA ALA A 507 -16.52 -21.88 18.40
C ALA A 507 -16.17 -22.58 17.08
N LEU A 508 -15.25 -22.01 16.29
CA LEU A 508 -14.75 -22.62 15.06
C LEU A 508 -13.93 -23.89 15.34
N ALA A 509 -13.12 -23.92 16.40
CA ALA A 509 -12.32 -25.09 16.76
C ALA A 509 -13.20 -26.24 17.28
N ALA A 510 -14.16 -25.93 18.15
CA ALA A 510 -15.11 -26.89 18.70
C ALA A 510 -15.93 -27.54 17.58
N SER A 511 -16.45 -26.73 16.65
CA SER A 511 -17.19 -27.23 15.48
C SER A 511 -16.31 -27.96 14.45
N GLY A 512 -15.01 -27.69 14.41
CA GLY A 512 -14.10 -28.24 13.41
C GLY A 512 -14.03 -27.43 12.11
N LEU A 513 -14.59 -26.21 12.10
CA LEU A 513 -14.51 -25.27 10.98
C LEU A 513 -13.17 -24.54 10.89
N LEU A 514 -12.46 -24.37 12.01
CA LEU A 514 -11.28 -23.50 12.09
C LEU A 514 -10.18 -23.90 11.08
N SER A 515 -9.83 -22.98 10.19
CA SER A 515 -8.63 -23.11 9.35
C SER A 515 -7.37 -22.81 10.17
N THR A 516 -6.41 -23.73 10.10
CA THR A 516 -5.10 -23.62 10.77
C THR A 516 -4.03 -22.96 9.89
N LYS A 517 -4.40 -22.46 8.69
CA LYS A 517 -3.49 -21.79 7.76
C LYS A 517 -2.88 -20.53 8.36
N VAL A 518 -1.54 -20.47 8.40
CA VAL A 518 -0.74 -19.33 8.85
C VAL A 518 -0.23 -18.53 7.66
N GLY A 519 -0.24 -17.19 7.74
CA GLY A 519 0.20 -16.27 6.67
C GLY A 519 -0.87 -15.95 5.62
N GLY A 520 -0.53 -15.15 4.62
CA GLY A 520 -1.46 -14.73 3.56
C GLY A 520 -2.40 -13.59 3.95
N GLU A 521 -3.22 -13.16 3.00
CA GLU A 521 -4.05 -11.95 3.09
C GLU A 521 -5.07 -11.97 4.25
N SER A 522 -5.47 -10.77 4.68
CA SER A 522 -6.61 -10.61 5.58
C SER A 522 -7.90 -11.04 4.89
N VAL A 523 -8.81 -11.60 5.68
CA VAL A 523 -10.10 -12.12 5.20
C VAL A 523 -11.27 -11.34 5.78
N LYS A 524 -12.42 -11.45 5.13
CA LYS A 524 -13.69 -10.81 5.48
C LYS A 524 -14.73 -11.86 5.86
N PRO A 525 -14.82 -12.26 7.15
CA PRO A 525 -15.88 -13.14 7.64
C PRO A 525 -17.28 -12.53 7.50
N TYR A 526 -18.31 -13.19 8.03
CA TYR A 526 -19.66 -12.63 8.06
C TYR A 526 -19.74 -11.25 8.71
N GLN A 527 -20.50 -10.35 8.08
CA GLN A 527 -20.85 -9.03 8.60
C GLN A 527 -22.20 -8.61 8.00
N PRO A 528 -23.04 -7.85 8.72
CA PRO A 528 -24.27 -7.27 8.15
C PRO A 528 -23.99 -6.38 6.94
N GLU A 529 -24.90 -6.42 5.96
CA GLU A 529 -24.80 -5.59 4.76
C GLU A 529 -24.99 -4.09 5.05
N GLY A 530 -24.54 -3.23 4.14
CA GLY A 530 -24.82 -1.77 4.17
C GLY A 530 -23.88 -0.93 5.03
N LEU A 531 -23.24 -1.49 6.07
CA LEU A 531 -22.41 -0.75 7.04
C LEU A 531 -21.23 0.04 6.44
N TRP A 532 -20.71 -0.39 5.29
CA TRP A 532 -19.60 0.28 4.60
C TRP A 532 -20.08 1.42 3.68
N LYS A 533 -21.29 1.31 3.13
CA LYS A 533 -21.85 2.32 2.23
C LYS A 533 -22.20 3.60 2.99
N GLU A 534 -22.69 3.48 4.22
CA GLU A 534 -23.06 4.61 5.08
C GLU A 534 -21.88 5.52 5.45
N LYS A 535 -20.65 4.99 5.46
CA LYS A 535 -19.46 5.78 5.81
C LYS A 535 -18.98 6.74 4.71
N ASN A 536 -19.59 6.67 3.52
CA ASN A 536 -19.48 7.64 2.42
C ASN A 536 -18.05 8.10 2.12
N GLU A 537 -17.13 7.14 1.90
CA GLU A 537 -15.70 7.43 1.72
C GLU A 537 -15.29 7.56 0.24
N PHE A 538 -14.26 8.37 -0.01
CA PHE A 538 -13.57 8.54 -1.29
C PHE A 538 -12.80 7.29 -1.79
N SER A 539 -12.96 6.11 -1.17
CA SER A 539 -12.28 4.89 -1.61
C SER A 539 -13.13 4.13 -2.62
N GLY A 540 -12.62 3.92 -3.83
CA GLY A 540 -13.29 3.08 -4.84
C GLY A 540 -13.33 1.58 -4.49
N PHE A 541 -12.43 1.11 -3.62
CA PHE A 541 -12.27 -0.31 -3.27
C PHE A 541 -13.07 -0.73 -2.03
N LEU A 542 -13.26 0.20 -1.07
CA LEU A 542 -13.88 -0.10 0.23
C LEU A 542 -15.32 0.42 0.34
N ILE A 543 -16.04 0.50 -0.79
CA ILE A 543 -17.41 1.02 -0.81
C ILE A 543 -18.39 0.04 -0.17
N THR A 544 -18.32 -1.23 -0.56
CA THR A 544 -19.26 -2.26 -0.14
C THR A 544 -18.50 -3.42 0.48
N TYR A 545 -18.93 -3.85 1.67
CA TYR A 545 -18.42 -5.07 2.28
C TYR A 545 -18.93 -6.27 1.48
N GLN A 546 -18.02 -7.14 1.08
CA GLN A 546 -18.34 -8.43 0.49
C GLN A 546 -17.64 -9.46 1.37
N PRO A 547 -18.38 -10.34 2.07
CA PRO A 547 -17.78 -11.47 2.75
C PRO A 547 -16.98 -12.32 1.75
N ASP A 548 -15.86 -12.86 2.20
CA ASP A 548 -15.13 -13.87 1.43
C ASP A 548 -15.92 -15.19 1.45
N SER A 549 -15.41 -16.21 0.77
CA SER A 549 -16.04 -17.53 0.71
C SER A 549 -15.11 -18.68 1.08
N GLY A 550 -15.69 -19.85 1.31
CA GLY A 550 -14.96 -21.08 1.58
C GLY A 550 -14.10 -21.02 2.84
N GLU A 551 -12.86 -21.51 2.75
CA GLU A 551 -11.92 -21.55 3.89
C GLU A 551 -11.69 -20.16 4.52
N SER A 552 -11.76 -19.09 3.72
CA SER A 552 -11.50 -17.72 4.18
C SER A 552 -12.45 -17.27 5.29
N LEU A 553 -13.70 -17.73 5.30
CA LEU A 553 -14.67 -17.41 6.36
C LEU A 553 -14.31 -17.99 7.73
N TYR A 554 -13.51 -19.06 7.75
CA TYR A 554 -13.18 -19.83 8.95
C TYR A 554 -11.73 -19.68 9.38
N ARG A 555 -10.98 -18.74 8.79
CA ARG A 555 -9.63 -18.43 9.28
C ARG A 555 -9.68 -17.89 10.70
N ARG A 556 -8.58 -18.08 11.42
CA ARG A 556 -8.35 -17.48 12.75
C ARG A 556 -8.64 -15.98 12.71
N SER A 557 -9.27 -15.49 13.77
CA SER A 557 -9.71 -14.10 13.91
C SER A 557 -8.56 -13.08 13.81
N LEU A 558 -7.32 -13.55 14.00
CA LEU A 558 -6.10 -12.79 13.73
C LEU A 558 -6.03 -12.23 12.30
N TYR A 559 -6.60 -12.94 11.32
CA TYR A 559 -6.59 -12.55 9.92
C TYR A 559 -7.82 -11.73 9.50
N THR A 560 -8.74 -11.42 10.42
CA THR A 560 -9.93 -10.64 10.09
C THR A 560 -9.55 -9.22 9.69
N PHE A 561 -10.01 -8.81 8.51
CA PHE A 561 -9.83 -7.46 8.00
C PHE A 561 -10.57 -6.45 8.89
N ILE A 562 -9.85 -5.44 9.37
CA ILE A 562 -10.42 -4.36 10.19
C ILE A 562 -10.37 -3.05 9.41
N ARG A 563 -11.54 -2.48 9.13
CA ARG A 563 -11.65 -1.12 8.61
C ARG A 563 -11.74 -0.14 9.77
N ARG A 564 -10.77 0.77 9.90
CA ARG A 564 -10.68 1.75 11.00
C ARG A 564 -11.98 2.56 11.24
N THR A 565 -12.70 2.94 10.18
CA THR A 565 -13.92 3.75 10.25
C THR A 565 -15.22 2.95 10.42
N SER A 566 -15.15 1.63 10.21
CA SER A 566 -16.29 0.70 10.33
C SER A 566 -15.76 -0.69 10.75
N PRO A 567 -15.28 -0.82 12.00
CA PRO A 567 -14.75 -2.09 12.50
C PRO A 567 -15.86 -3.15 12.53
N PRO A 568 -15.52 -4.45 12.50
CA PRO A 568 -16.52 -5.52 12.57
C PRO A 568 -17.43 -5.34 13.81
N PRO A 569 -18.77 -5.26 13.65
CA PRO A 569 -19.69 -4.95 14.74
C PRO A 569 -19.58 -5.90 15.93
N VAL A 570 -19.41 -7.20 15.66
CA VAL A 570 -19.24 -8.23 16.70
C VAL A 570 -17.98 -7.93 17.53
N MET A 571 -16.87 -7.54 16.89
CA MET A 571 -15.65 -7.13 17.60
C MET A 571 -15.90 -5.94 18.54
N THR A 572 -16.61 -4.92 18.06
CA THR A 572 -16.94 -3.74 18.86
C THR A 572 -17.83 -4.08 20.07
N ILE A 573 -18.83 -4.95 19.91
CA ILE A 573 -19.71 -5.38 21.02
C ILE A 573 -18.94 -6.13 22.12
N PHE A 574 -17.83 -6.78 21.76
CA PHE A 574 -16.99 -7.53 22.67
C PHE A 574 -15.73 -6.76 23.13
N ASP A 575 -15.78 -5.43 23.14
CA ASP A 575 -14.72 -4.53 23.63
C ASP A 575 -13.40 -4.61 22.84
N ALA A 576 -13.45 -4.97 21.56
CA ALA A 576 -12.27 -4.83 20.70
C ALA A 576 -11.94 -3.34 20.51
N PRO A 577 -10.65 -2.95 20.60
CA PRO A 577 -10.26 -1.56 20.44
C PRO A 577 -10.51 -1.07 19.00
N GLY A 578 -10.96 0.17 18.84
CA GLY A 578 -11.28 0.79 17.54
C GLY A 578 -10.11 0.98 16.58
N ARG A 579 -8.86 0.66 17.01
CA ARG A 579 -7.60 0.82 16.26
C ARG A 579 -7.31 2.26 15.82
N ASP A 580 -8.04 3.22 16.37
CA ASP A 580 -7.83 4.66 16.23
C ASP A 580 -6.80 5.19 17.23
N ALA A 581 -6.66 4.54 18.38
CA ALA A 581 -5.61 4.74 19.37
C ALA A 581 -4.99 3.42 19.84
N CYS A 582 -3.79 3.49 20.43
CA CYS A 582 -3.14 2.33 21.03
C CYS A 582 -3.83 1.93 22.34
N ALA A 583 -4.26 0.67 22.45
CA ALA A 583 -4.86 0.12 23.66
C ALA A 583 -3.88 -0.81 24.39
N VAL A 584 -3.38 -0.40 25.55
CA VAL A 584 -2.46 -1.21 26.38
C VAL A 584 -3.21 -2.25 27.22
N LYS A 585 -4.47 -1.95 27.56
CA LYS A 585 -5.40 -2.84 28.27
C LYS A 585 -6.75 -2.74 27.57
N ARG A 586 -7.41 -3.89 27.39
CA ARG A 586 -8.78 -3.95 26.88
C ARG A 586 -9.76 -3.87 28.03
N ASP A 587 -10.90 -3.25 27.77
CA ASP A 587 -12.03 -3.31 28.68
C ASP A 587 -12.66 -4.70 28.64
N ASN A 588 -13.34 -5.07 29.72
CA ASN A 588 -14.04 -6.33 29.83
C ASN A 588 -15.42 -6.07 30.41
N THR A 589 -16.35 -5.75 29.53
CA THR A 589 -17.76 -5.57 29.84
C THR A 589 -18.49 -6.91 29.69
N ASN A 590 -19.56 -7.08 30.49
CA ASN A 590 -20.50 -8.18 30.35
C ASN A 590 -21.88 -7.59 30.13
N THR A 591 -22.40 -7.68 28.91
CA THR A 591 -23.68 -7.08 28.53
C THR A 591 -24.62 -8.12 27.91
N PRO A 592 -25.95 -7.99 28.08
CA PRO A 592 -26.90 -8.90 27.44
C PRO A 592 -26.77 -8.94 25.91
N LEU A 593 -26.32 -7.84 25.28
CA LEU A 593 -26.07 -7.77 23.84
C LEU A 593 -25.00 -8.77 23.38
N GLN A 594 -23.97 -9.01 24.20
CA GLN A 594 -22.93 -9.99 23.87
C GLN A 594 -23.51 -11.41 23.80
N ALA A 595 -24.37 -11.78 24.76
CA ALA A 595 -25.05 -13.07 24.73
C ALA A 595 -25.98 -13.19 23.49
N LEU A 596 -26.70 -12.12 23.14
CA LEU A 596 -27.53 -12.10 21.93
C LEU A 596 -26.73 -12.25 20.64
N VAL A 597 -25.51 -11.70 20.57
CA VAL A 597 -24.62 -11.92 19.41
C VAL A 597 -24.23 -13.39 19.29
N LEU A 598 -23.82 -14.05 20.40
CA LEU A 598 -23.47 -15.48 20.38
C LEU A 598 -24.68 -16.38 20.01
N LEU A 599 -25.91 -15.95 20.31
CA LEU A 599 -27.14 -16.66 19.91
C LEU A 599 -27.46 -16.50 18.42
N ASN A 600 -27.31 -15.29 17.87
CA ASN A 600 -27.96 -14.91 16.62
C ASN A 600 -27.01 -14.64 15.45
N ASP A 601 -25.74 -14.33 15.69
CA ASP A 601 -24.82 -14.02 14.59
C ASP A 601 -24.61 -15.27 13.72
N PRO A 602 -24.70 -15.16 12.38
CA PRO A 602 -24.63 -16.30 11.47
C PRO A 602 -23.41 -17.20 11.70
N GLN A 603 -22.28 -16.64 12.14
CA GLN A 603 -21.07 -17.41 12.37
C GLN A 603 -21.19 -18.36 13.57
N PHE A 604 -21.84 -17.92 14.65
CA PHE A 604 -22.05 -18.76 15.83
C PHE A 604 -23.17 -19.78 15.61
N VAL A 605 -24.21 -19.41 14.86
CA VAL A 605 -25.28 -20.35 14.46
C VAL A 605 -24.72 -21.44 13.55
N GLU A 606 -23.94 -21.08 12.54
CA GLU A 606 -23.27 -22.05 11.67
C GLU A 606 -22.29 -22.93 12.43
N ALA A 607 -21.47 -22.37 13.32
CA ALA A 607 -20.58 -23.17 14.17
C ALA A 607 -21.37 -24.14 15.07
N SER A 608 -22.51 -23.72 15.60
CA SER A 608 -23.40 -24.57 16.42
C SER A 608 -23.95 -25.73 15.58
N ARG A 609 -24.32 -25.48 14.33
CA ARG A 609 -24.81 -26.50 13.40
C ARG A 609 -23.72 -27.49 13.02
N ILE A 610 -22.53 -27.01 12.68
CA ILE A 610 -21.43 -27.91 12.31
C ILE A 610 -20.94 -28.70 13.53
N LEU A 611 -20.98 -28.12 14.73
CA LEU A 611 -20.76 -28.85 15.97
C LEU A 611 -21.83 -29.94 16.17
N SER A 612 -23.10 -29.67 15.89
CA SER A 612 -24.18 -30.66 16.02
C SER A 612 -24.00 -31.85 15.06
N GLU A 613 -23.58 -31.59 13.82
CA GLU A 613 -23.23 -32.65 12.87
C GLU A 613 -22.01 -33.46 13.34
N ARG A 614 -21.00 -32.78 13.89
CA ARG A 614 -19.77 -33.40 14.41
C ARG A 614 -20.06 -34.33 15.58
N ILE A 615 -20.84 -33.88 16.57
CA ILE A 615 -21.15 -34.71 17.75
C ILE A 615 -22.02 -35.91 17.40
N GLN A 616 -22.87 -35.83 16.36
CA GLN A 616 -23.63 -36.98 15.89
C GLN A 616 -22.73 -38.06 15.28
N LYS A 617 -21.64 -37.66 14.63
CA LYS A 617 -20.69 -38.58 13.98
C LYS A 617 -19.64 -39.14 14.95
N GLU A 618 -19.12 -38.29 15.84
CA GLU A 618 -17.95 -38.60 16.68
C GLU A 618 -18.31 -38.83 18.16
N GLY A 619 -19.47 -38.37 18.61
CA GLY A 619 -19.82 -38.29 20.03
C GLY A 619 -20.34 -39.56 20.66
N GLY A 620 -20.40 -40.68 19.94
CA GLY A 620 -20.87 -41.97 20.43
C GLY A 620 -22.32 -42.30 20.05
N VAL A 621 -22.87 -43.36 20.64
CA VAL A 621 -24.16 -43.94 20.25
C VAL A 621 -25.34 -43.23 20.91
N SER A 622 -25.23 -42.93 22.22
CA SER A 622 -26.33 -42.32 22.96
C SER A 622 -26.31 -40.80 22.85
N ILE A 623 -27.48 -40.17 22.95
CA ILE A 623 -27.60 -38.71 22.98
C ILE A 623 -26.84 -38.07 24.15
N HIS A 624 -26.74 -38.77 25.28
CA HIS A 624 -25.96 -38.31 26.43
C HIS A 624 -24.48 -38.22 26.07
N ASP A 625 -23.95 -39.20 25.34
CA ASP A 625 -22.54 -39.20 24.92
C ASP A 625 -22.28 -38.07 23.92
N LYS A 626 -23.20 -37.87 22.95
CA LYS A 626 -23.13 -36.76 21.98
C LYS A 626 -23.06 -35.40 22.66
N ILE A 627 -23.97 -35.12 23.60
CA ILE A 627 -24.01 -33.85 24.35
C ILE A 627 -22.77 -33.71 25.25
N LYS A 628 -22.35 -34.77 25.95
CA LYS A 628 -21.12 -34.77 26.76
C LYS A 628 -19.88 -34.44 25.92
N TYR A 629 -19.80 -34.99 24.71
CA TYR A 629 -18.70 -34.72 23.78
C TYR A 629 -18.72 -33.27 23.29
N GLY A 630 -19.88 -32.75 22.87
CA GLY A 630 -20.03 -31.35 22.47
C GLY A 630 -19.66 -30.35 23.56
N PHE A 631 -20.13 -30.61 24.79
CA PHE A 631 -19.80 -29.79 25.96
C PHE A 631 -18.29 -29.79 26.24
N ARG A 632 -17.62 -30.95 26.14
CA ARG A 632 -16.17 -31.05 26.30
C ARG A 632 -15.40 -30.30 25.21
N LEU A 633 -15.86 -30.34 23.97
CA LEU A 633 -15.23 -29.61 22.87
C LEU A 633 -15.30 -28.08 23.05
N ALA A 634 -16.41 -27.57 23.58
CA ALA A 634 -16.62 -26.13 23.78
C ALA A 634 -16.02 -25.59 25.09
N CYS A 635 -16.18 -26.32 26.20
CA CYS A 635 -15.83 -25.87 27.55
C CYS A 635 -14.52 -26.48 28.10
N GLY A 636 -13.95 -27.49 27.43
CA GLY A 636 -12.71 -28.16 27.86
C GLY A 636 -12.84 -29.13 29.04
N ARG A 637 -14.03 -29.31 29.61
CA ARG A 637 -14.34 -30.27 30.68
C ARG A 637 -15.62 -31.06 30.38
N PHE A 638 -15.89 -32.11 31.15
CA PHE A 638 -17.18 -32.79 31.07
C PHE A 638 -18.28 -32.00 31.82
N PRO A 639 -19.55 -32.08 31.37
CA PRO A 639 -20.66 -31.47 32.09
C PRO A 639 -20.92 -32.22 33.41
N VAL A 640 -21.37 -31.50 34.44
CA VAL A 640 -21.90 -32.15 35.64
C VAL A 640 -23.33 -32.65 35.39
N GLU A 641 -23.82 -33.57 36.22
CA GLU A 641 -25.15 -34.19 36.03
C GLU A 641 -26.28 -33.17 35.82
N LYS A 642 -26.33 -32.11 36.63
CA LYS A 642 -27.35 -31.05 36.50
C LYS A 642 -27.30 -30.29 35.17
N GLU A 643 -26.10 -30.07 34.63
CA GLU A 643 -25.92 -29.40 33.33
C GLU A 643 -26.38 -30.32 32.19
N LEU A 644 -26.00 -31.60 32.27
CA LEU A 644 -26.41 -32.61 31.31
C LEU A 644 -27.94 -32.79 31.31
N ASP A 645 -28.55 -32.87 32.49
CA ASP A 645 -30.02 -32.97 32.64
C ASP A 645 -30.72 -31.78 31.98
N ALA A 646 -30.23 -30.56 32.20
CA ALA A 646 -30.80 -29.35 31.60
C ALA A 646 -30.69 -29.36 30.06
N LEU A 647 -29.52 -29.74 29.52
CA LEU A 647 -29.30 -29.85 28.07
C LEU A 647 -30.16 -30.97 27.46
N MET A 648 -30.37 -32.07 28.18
CA MET A 648 -31.26 -33.16 27.78
C MET A 648 -32.73 -32.73 27.75
N VAL A 649 -33.18 -31.92 28.71
CA VAL A 649 -34.52 -31.32 28.70
C VAL A 649 -34.66 -30.40 27.49
N GLN A 650 -33.67 -29.55 27.22
CA GLN A 650 -33.69 -28.69 26.04
C GLN A 650 -33.73 -29.51 24.73
N TYR A 651 -32.89 -30.53 24.60
CA TYR A 651 -32.87 -31.39 23.42
C TYR A 651 -34.25 -32.00 23.14
N ARG A 652 -34.91 -32.57 24.16
CA ARG A 652 -36.25 -33.16 24.00
C ARG A 652 -37.30 -32.13 23.61
N TYR A 653 -37.22 -30.93 24.16
CA TYR A 653 -38.10 -29.82 23.80
C TYR A 653 -37.92 -29.43 22.33
N GLU A 654 -36.68 -29.25 21.88
CA GLU A 654 -36.37 -28.86 20.50
C GLU A 654 -36.70 -29.98 19.51
N MET A 655 -36.47 -31.24 19.86
CA MET A 655 -36.89 -32.40 19.04
C MET A 655 -38.40 -32.41 18.80
N ASN A 656 -39.20 -32.15 19.84
CA ASN A 656 -40.65 -32.07 19.69
C ASN A 656 -41.03 -30.85 18.81
N LYS A 657 -40.40 -29.70 19.05
CA LYS A 657 -40.67 -28.47 18.31
C LYS A 657 -40.41 -28.64 16.81
N PHE A 658 -39.24 -29.14 16.40
CA PHE A 658 -38.88 -29.36 14.99
C PHE A 658 -39.57 -30.58 14.37
N GLY A 659 -40.17 -31.45 15.19
CA GLY A 659 -41.02 -32.55 14.73
C GLY A 659 -42.46 -32.14 14.42
N GLN A 660 -42.84 -30.88 14.67
CA GLN A 660 -44.15 -30.31 14.31
C GLN A 660 -44.06 -29.56 12.97
N ASP A 661 -45.13 -29.65 12.17
CA ASP A 661 -45.17 -29.09 10.80
C ASP A 661 -44.89 -27.56 10.74
N ASP A 662 -45.17 -26.82 11.81
CA ASP A 662 -45.02 -25.36 11.86
C ASP A 662 -43.56 -24.88 12.06
N ASN A 663 -42.60 -25.78 12.36
CA ASN A 663 -41.20 -25.42 12.59
C ASN A 663 -40.26 -26.18 11.64
N ASP A 664 -40.03 -25.60 10.47
CA ASP A 664 -39.15 -26.20 9.46
C ASP A 664 -37.67 -26.21 9.92
N PRO A 665 -37.06 -27.39 10.13
CA PRO A 665 -35.65 -27.52 10.52
C PRO A 665 -34.70 -26.92 9.46
N THR A 666 -35.11 -26.81 8.20
CA THR A 666 -34.27 -26.22 7.14
C THR A 666 -33.95 -24.75 7.40
N THR A 667 -34.80 -24.03 8.15
CA THR A 667 -34.59 -22.61 8.48
C THR A 667 -33.26 -22.40 9.20
N ILE A 668 -33.02 -23.12 10.30
CA ILE A 668 -31.77 -23.01 11.07
C ILE A 668 -30.62 -23.73 10.37
N LEU A 669 -30.90 -24.84 9.66
CA LEU A 669 -29.87 -25.60 8.97
C LEU A 669 -29.31 -24.86 7.74
N SER A 670 -30.07 -23.90 7.18
CA SER A 670 -29.63 -23.08 6.04
C SER A 670 -28.70 -21.91 6.42
N VAL A 671 -28.47 -21.66 7.71
CA VAL A 671 -27.60 -20.55 8.16
C VAL A 671 -26.12 -20.91 7.96
N GLY A 672 -25.41 -20.02 7.29
CA GLY A 672 -23.98 -20.17 6.96
C GLY A 672 -23.72 -20.60 5.51
N GLU A 673 -22.45 -20.71 5.12
CA GLU A 673 -22.02 -21.10 3.77
C GLU A 673 -21.78 -22.62 3.67
N LYS A 674 -21.31 -23.25 4.76
CA LYS A 674 -21.01 -24.68 4.77
C LYS A 674 -22.28 -25.48 4.50
N LYS A 675 -22.25 -26.37 3.51
CA LYS A 675 -23.41 -27.21 3.18
C LYS A 675 -23.72 -28.17 4.33
N VAL A 676 -25.01 -28.35 4.60
CA VAL A 676 -25.54 -29.32 5.57
C VAL A 676 -25.24 -30.75 5.11
N ASP A 677 -24.86 -31.62 6.04
CA ASP A 677 -24.78 -33.04 5.75
C ASP A 677 -26.18 -33.69 5.64
N LYS A 678 -26.51 -34.12 4.43
CA LYS A 678 -27.81 -34.74 4.11
C LYS A 678 -27.91 -36.20 4.58
N SER A 679 -26.84 -36.81 5.09
CA SER A 679 -26.90 -38.17 5.64
C SER A 679 -27.47 -38.23 7.06
N LEU A 680 -27.57 -37.09 7.74
CA LEU A 680 -28.08 -37.00 9.12
C LEU A 680 -29.57 -36.65 9.12
N ASP A 681 -30.27 -37.01 10.19
CA ASP A 681 -31.67 -36.62 10.38
C ASP A 681 -31.75 -35.09 10.56
N PRO A 682 -32.48 -34.36 9.69
CA PRO A 682 -32.59 -32.91 9.81
C PRO A 682 -33.26 -32.46 11.11
N VAL A 683 -34.18 -33.24 11.68
CA VAL A 683 -34.86 -32.89 12.93
C VAL A 683 -33.90 -33.02 14.12
N GLU A 684 -33.21 -34.16 14.26
CA GLU A 684 -32.15 -34.35 15.26
C GLU A 684 -31.04 -33.31 15.13
N THR A 685 -30.61 -33.01 13.91
CA THR A 685 -29.56 -32.02 13.66
C THR A 685 -30.01 -30.61 14.05
N ALA A 686 -31.23 -30.20 13.72
CA ALA A 686 -31.77 -28.90 14.13
C ALA A 686 -31.90 -28.80 15.66
N ALA A 687 -32.41 -29.84 16.33
CA ALA A 687 -32.51 -29.88 17.78
C ALA A 687 -31.15 -29.81 18.48
N LEU A 688 -30.17 -30.59 18.01
CA LEU A 688 -28.80 -30.54 18.54
C LEU A 688 -28.09 -29.24 18.20
N THR A 689 -28.44 -28.56 17.11
CA THR A 689 -27.93 -27.22 16.78
C THR A 689 -28.32 -26.22 17.86
N MET A 690 -29.56 -26.25 18.35
CA MET A 690 -30.00 -25.40 19.45
C MET A 690 -29.28 -25.71 20.76
N VAL A 691 -29.06 -27.00 21.07
CA VAL A 691 -28.28 -27.43 22.24
C VAL A 691 -26.83 -26.95 22.14
N CYS A 692 -26.19 -27.14 20.98
CA CYS A 692 -24.83 -26.67 20.73
C CYS A 692 -24.72 -25.15 20.81
N ASN A 693 -25.75 -24.42 20.35
CA ASN A 693 -25.80 -22.97 20.47
C ASN A 693 -25.88 -22.53 21.94
N THR A 694 -26.72 -23.19 22.76
CA THR A 694 -26.73 -22.98 24.21
C THR A 694 -25.36 -23.24 24.84
N ILE A 695 -24.69 -24.34 24.45
CA ILE A 695 -23.35 -24.67 24.97
C ILE A 695 -22.34 -23.58 24.59
N LEU A 696 -22.33 -23.12 23.34
CA LEU A 696 -21.41 -22.04 22.91
C LEU A 696 -21.75 -20.67 23.54
N ASN A 697 -23.01 -20.48 23.97
CA ASN A 697 -23.46 -19.32 24.74
C ASN A 697 -23.31 -19.49 26.26
N PHE A 698 -22.89 -20.66 26.72
CA PHE A 698 -22.63 -20.88 28.14
C PHE A 698 -21.38 -20.11 28.54
N ASP A 699 -21.39 -19.52 29.74
CA ASP A 699 -20.31 -18.65 30.18
C ASP A 699 -18.95 -19.36 30.19
N GLU A 700 -18.89 -20.65 30.53
CA GLU A 700 -17.64 -21.42 30.47
C GLU A 700 -17.10 -21.72 29.07
N ALA A 701 -17.91 -21.57 28.01
CA ALA A 701 -17.42 -21.69 26.64
C ALA A 701 -16.63 -20.44 26.19
N TYR A 702 -16.79 -19.30 26.90
CA TYR A 702 -16.13 -18.04 26.55
C TYR A 702 -15.48 -17.31 27.74
N MET A 703 -15.49 -17.89 28.93
CA MET A 703 -14.75 -17.43 30.10
C MET A 703 -13.61 -18.37 30.44
N LYS A 704 -12.47 -17.78 30.81
CA LYS A 704 -11.36 -18.49 31.42
C LYS A 704 -11.68 -18.79 32.88
N ARG A 705 -11.52 -20.04 33.29
CA ARG A 705 -11.76 -20.55 34.65
C ARG A 705 -10.69 -21.53 35.09
#